data_AF-V4SQH8-F1
#
_entry.id   AF-V4SQH8-F1
#
_cell.length_a   1.000
_cell.length_b   1.000
_cell.length_c   1.000
_cell.angle_alpha   90.00
_cell.angle_beta   90.00
_cell.angle_gamma   90.00
#
_symmetry.space_group_name_H-M   'P 1'
#
loop_
_entity.id
_entity.type
_entity.pdbx_description
1 polymer ?
#
loop_
_entity_poly.entity_id
_entity_poly.type
_entity_poly.pdbx_seq_one_letter_code
_entity_poly.pdbx_strand_id
1 'polypeptide(L)'
;MATGGRLIAGSHNRNEFVLINADETARIKSVKELSGQTCQICEDEIEITDNGEPFVACNECAFPVCRPCYEYERREGNQACPQCKTRYKRLKGSPRVEGDEEEDDIDDLDHEFDYGNLDGFGPQHVSDAALSARLNASGIPTRSELDSAPLSSNIPLLTYGEEDDDISSDRHALIVPPYMGHGNRVHPMPFTDPSTPLQPRPMVPQKDIAVYGYGSVAWKDRMEEWKKRQNEKLQVVKHEGGSDGRNFDGGELDDSDLPMMDEGRQPLSRKLPIPSSKISPYRLIIILRLVILGLFFHYRILHPVNNAYALWLTSVICEIWFGVSWILDQFPKWYPITRETYLDRLSLRYEKEGKPSQLAKVDIFVSTVDPMKEPPLITANTVLSILAVDYPVDKVACYVSDDGAAMLTFEALSETSEFARKWVPFCKKFNIEPRAPEWYFSQKIDYLRNKVHPAFVRERRAMKREYEEFKIRINALVATAQKVPEEGWTMQDGTPWPGNNVRDHPGMIQVFLGQSGVRDVEGNELPSLVYVSREKRPGFEHHKKAGAMNALVRVSAVLSNAPYLLNVDCDHYINNSKALREAMCFMMDPQSGKKICYVQFPQRFDGIDRHDRYSNRNVVFFDINMKGLDGIQGPIYVGTGCVFRRQALYGYDAPVKKKPPGKTCNCWPKWCCLCCGSRKNKKAKQPKKDKKKKSKNKEASKQIHALENIEEGVEETNAEKPSDMSRMKLEKKFGQSPVFVDSTLLEDGGVTGDLKRASLLKEAIQVISCGYEDKTEWGKEVGWIYGSVTEDILTGFKMHCHGWRSVYCIPKRACFKGSAPINLSDRLHQVLRWALGSVEIFLSRHCPIWYGYGGGLKLLERFSYINSVVYPWTSIPLIVYCTLPAFCLLTGKFIVPEVTIHVFETMNFMFEEKCCGL
;
A
#
# COMPACT_ATOMS: atom_id res chain seq x y z
N MET A 1 -17.60 -9.14 -5.94
CA MET A 1 -18.63 -8.12 -5.64
C MET A 1 -18.82 -7.27 -6.89
N ALA A 2 -20.07 -6.94 -7.26
CA ALA A 2 -20.36 -6.13 -8.45
C ALA A 2 -21.37 -5.04 -8.08
N THR A 3 -20.99 -3.77 -8.26
CA THR A 3 -21.93 -2.63 -8.29
C THR A 3 -22.54 -2.43 -9.67
N GLY A 4 -22.02 -3.11 -10.70
CA GLY A 4 -22.44 -2.91 -12.10
C GLY A 4 -22.03 -1.55 -12.65
N GLY A 5 -20.92 -0.98 -12.19
CA GLY A 5 -20.49 0.39 -12.50
C GLY A 5 -21.22 1.47 -11.71
N ARG A 6 -22.11 1.12 -10.77
CA ARG A 6 -22.99 2.08 -10.08
C ARG A 6 -22.39 2.63 -8.79
N LEU A 7 -22.31 3.96 -8.70
CA LEU A 7 -21.95 4.66 -7.47
C LEU A 7 -23.07 4.49 -6.44
N ILE A 8 -22.69 4.18 -5.20
CA ILE A 8 -23.61 4.01 -4.09
C ILE A 8 -23.46 5.22 -3.18
N ALA A 9 -24.54 5.96 -2.93
CA ALA A 9 -24.56 7.10 -2.02
C ALA A 9 -25.63 6.89 -0.94
N GLY A 10 -25.31 7.14 0.32
CA GLY A 10 -26.31 7.00 1.39
C GLY A 10 -25.92 7.56 2.75
N SER A 11 -26.94 7.65 3.62
CA SER A 11 -26.83 8.05 5.02
C SER A 11 -27.63 7.08 5.87
N HIS A 12 -26.94 6.33 6.72
CA HIS A 12 -27.61 5.43 7.67
C HIS A 12 -28.56 6.20 8.60
N ASN A 13 -28.14 7.37 9.08
CA ASN A 13 -28.88 8.17 10.06
C ASN A 13 -30.17 8.78 9.51
N ARG A 14 -30.29 8.92 8.18
CA ARG A 14 -31.53 9.33 7.50
C ARG A 14 -32.24 8.16 6.79
N ASN A 15 -31.67 6.95 6.86
CA ASN A 15 -32.06 5.77 6.07
C ASN A 15 -32.13 6.05 4.55
N GLU A 16 -31.31 6.99 4.07
CA GLU A 16 -31.11 7.33 2.66
C GLU A 16 -30.17 6.31 2.01
N PHE A 17 -30.56 5.68 0.90
CA PHE A 17 -29.70 4.79 0.12
C PHE A 17 -30.07 4.89 -1.36
N VAL A 18 -29.15 5.39 -2.19
CA VAL A 18 -29.34 5.68 -3.61
C VAL A 18 -28.27 4.95 -4.42
N LEU A 19 -28.68 4.39 -5.56
CA LEU A 19 -27.83 3.67 -6.50
C LEU A 19 -27.81 4.46 -7.82
N ILE A 20 -26.65 5.02 -8.18
CA ILE A 20 -26.47 6.00 -9.26
C ILE A 20 -25.66 5.37 -10.40
N ASN A 21 -26.03 5.58 -11.66
CA ASN A 21 -25.34 4.97 -12.80
C ASN A 21 -24.12 5.82 -13.18
N ALA A 22 -22.95 5.45 -12.65
CA ALA A 22 -21.75 6.28 -12.75
C ALA A 22 -20.83 5.95 -13.94
N ASP A 23 -21.21 4.99 -14.78
CA ASP A 23 -20.37 4.45 -15.85
C ASP A 23 -21.23 3.77 -16.93
N GLU A 24 -21.27 4.35 -18.13
CA GLU A 24 -22.00 3.77 -19.29
C GLU A 24 -21.29 2.55 -19.87
N THR A 25 -19.96 2.43 -19.73
CA THR A 25 -19.20 1.33 -20.35
C THR A 25 -19.57 -0.05 -19.79
N ALA A 26 -20.20 -0.08 -18.62
CA ALA A 26 -20.77 -1.28 -18.01
C ALA A 26 -22.06 -1.79 -18.68
N ARG A 27 -22.73 -1.01 -19.54
CA ARG A 27 -24.02 -1.38 -20.18
C ARG A 27 -23.90 -2.54 -21.19
N ILE A 28 -22.71 -2.86 -21.71
CA ILE A 28 -22.52 -3.96 -22.69
C ILE A 28 -22.44 -5.34 -21.99
N LYS A 29 -23.33 -5.57 -21.01
CA LYS A 29 -23.75 -6.87 -20.44
C LYS A 29 -25.21 -6.71 -19.97
N SER A 30 -26.20 -7.47 -20.44
CA SER A 30 -26.12 -8.65 -21.31
C SER A 30 -27.36 -8.84 -22.18
N VAL A 31 -27.22 -8.70 -23.50
CA VAL A 31 -28.21 -9.18 -24.48
C VAL A 31 -28.48 -10.70 -24.31
N LYS A 32 -27.51 -11.43 -23.75
CA LYS A 32 -27.61 -12.85 -23.36
C LYS A 32 -28.56 -13.18 -22.21
N GLU A 33 -29.24 -12.20 -21.60
CA GLU A 33 -30.37 -12.46 -20.68
C GLU A 33 -31.75 -12.38 -21.37
N LEU A 34 -31.79 -12.08 -22.68
CA LEU A 34 -33.02 -12.01 -23.50
C LEU A 34 -33.29 -13.28 -24.33
N SER A 35 -32.39 -14.27 -24.33
CA SER A 35 -32.55 -15.50 -25.11
C SER A 35 -33.73 -16.34 -24.63
N GLY A 36 -34.77 -16.46 -25.45
CA GLY A 36 -36.00 -17.20 -25.12
C GLY A 36 -37.17 -16.33 -24.63
N GLN A 37 -37.15 -15.01 -24.89
CA GLN A 37 -38.34 -14.16 -24.69
C GLN A 37 -39.28 -14.18 -25.90
N THR A 38 -40.58 -14.23 -25.64
CA THR A 38 -41.64 -14.07 -26.64
C THR A 38 -42.09 -12.62 -26.76
N CYS A 39 -42.51 -12.24 -27.96
CA CYS A 39 -43.02 -10.92 -28.30
C CYS A 39 -44.26 -10.57 -27.46
N GLN A 40 -44.23 -9.46 -26.72
CA GLN A 40 -45.35 -9.03 -25.86
C GLN A 40 -46.48 -8.32 -26.64
N ILE A 41 -46.56 -8.55 -27.95
CA ILE A 41 -47.60 -8.03 -28.85
C ILE A 41 -48.31 -9.16 -29.61
N CYS A 42 -47.59 -10.19 -30.06
CA CYS A 42 -48.15 -11.35 -30.79
C CYS A 42 -47.88 -12.73 -30.15
N GLU A 43 -47.14 -12.79 -29.04
CA GLU A 43 -46.71 -14.01 -28.32
C GLU A 43 -45.74 -14.94 -29.08
N ASP A 44 -45.40 -14.65 -30.34
CA ASP A 44 -44.37 -15.39 -31.12
C ASP A 44 -42.95 -15.26 -30.54
N GLU A 45 -42.07 -16.20 -30.90
CA GLU A 45 -40.63 -16.14 -30.56
C GLU A 45 -39.92 -14.96 -31.25
N ILE A 46 -38.99 -14.31 -30.55
CA ILE A 46 -38.21 -13.19 -31.11
C ILE A 46 -37.04 -13.73 -31.93
N GLU A 47 -36.96 -13.31 -33.19
CA GLU A 47 -35.92 -13.67 -34.14
C GLU A 47 -34.50 -13.47 -33.58
N ILE A 48 -33.63 -14.45 -33.81
CA ILE A 48 -32.20 -14.36 -33.54
C ILE A 48 -31.51 -14.00 -34.87
N THR A 49 -30.76 -12.91 -34.88
CA THR A 49 -29.98 -12.46 -36.04
C THR A 49 -28.84 -13.44 -36.36
N ASP A 50 -28.30 -13.40 -37.59
CA ASP A 50 -27.21 -14.30 -38.03
C ASP A 50 -25.94 -14.25 -37.16
N ASN A 51 -25.76 -13.16 -36.39
CA ASN A 51 -24.67 -12.98 -35.43
C ASN A 51 -24.89 -13.70 -34.09
N GLY A 52 -26.05 -14.35 -33.90
CA GLY A 52 -26.43 -15.04 -32.66
C GLY A 52 -27.01 -14.14 -31.57
N GLU A 53 -27.47 -12.93 -31.92
CA GLU A 53 -28.07 -11.97 -30.99
C GLU A 53 -29.59 -11.82 -31.26
N PRO A 54 -30.46 -11.91 -30.23
CA PRO A 54 -31.90 -11.68 -30.39
C PRO A 54 -32.21 -10.24 -30.81
N PHE A 55 -33.22 -10.08 -31.65
CA PHE A 55 -33.69 -8.78 -32.14
C PHE A 55 -34.18 -7.87 -30.99
N VAL A 56 -33.69 -6.63 -30.95
CA VAL A 56 -34.07 -5.63 -29.95
C VAL A 56 -34.80 -4.47 -30.62
N ALA A 57 -36.11 -4.38 -30.41
CA ALA A 57 -36.95 -3.33 -31.01
C ALA A 57 -36.71 -1.93 -30.40
N CYS A 58 -36.41 -1.84 -29.10
CA CYS A 58 -36.26 -0.56 -28.40
C CYS A 58 -34.96 -0.50 -27.59
N ASN A 59 -34.02 0.34 -28.01
CA ASN A 59 -32.70 0.46 -27.39
C ASN A 59 -32.73 1.04 -25.96
N GLU A 60 -33.78 1.79 -25.59
CA GLU A 60 -33.91 2.42 -24.26
C GLU A 60 -34.31 1.43 -23.15
N CYS A 61 -35.22 0.50 -23.45
CA CYS A 61 -35.85 -0.35 -22.44
C CYS A 61 -35.82 -1.85 -22.77
N ALA A 62 -35.32 -2.23 -23.95
CA ALA A 62 -35.26 -3.61 -24.45
C ALA A 62 -36.61 -4.37 -24.39
N PHE A 63 -37.74 -3.66 -24.53
CA PHE A 63 -39.06 -4.28 -24.49
C PHE A 63 -39.21 -5.36 -25.59
N PRO A 64 -39.47 -6.63 -25.22
CA PRO A 64 -39.49 -7.76 -26.15
C PRO A 64 -40.63 -7.65 -27.18
N VAL A 65 -40.26 -7.33 -28.42
CA VAL A 65 -41.14 -7.21 -29.59
C VAL A 65 -40.39 -7.79 -30.80
N CYS A 66 -41.04 -8.67 -31.58
CA CYS A 66 -40.46 -9.24 -32.80
C CYS A 66 -40.38 -8.20 -33.94
N ARG A 67 -39.56 -8.46 -34.97
CA ARG A 67 -39.40 -7.56 -36.13
C ARG A 67 -40.75 -7.18 -36.79
N PRO A 68 -41.68 -8.11 -37.09
CA PRO A 68 -42.98 -7.76 -37.67
C PRO A 68 -43.80 -6.78 -36.81
N CYS A 69 -43.86 -6.97 -35.49
CA CYS A 69 -44.60 -6.06 -34.61
C CYS A 69 -43.91 -4.70 -34.41
N TYR A 70 -42.57 -4.64 -34.46
CA TYR A 70 -41.82 -3.39 -34.49
C TYR A 70 -42.07 -2.60 -35.80
N GLU A 71 -42.08 -3.28 -36.95
CA GLU A 71 -42.37 -2.64 -38.24
C GLU A 71 -43.85 -2.21 -38.34
N TYR A 72 -44.78 -2.99 -37.77
CA TYR A 72 -46.19 -2.60 -37.63
C TYR A 72 -46.37 -1.35 -36.75
N GLU A 73 -45.81 -1.31 -35.53
CA GLU A 73 -45.91 -0.13 -34.66
C GLU A 73 -45.24 1.11 -35.24
N ARG A 74 -44.23 0.96 -36.12
CA ARG A 74 -43.65 2.07 -36.88
C ARG A 74 -44.51 2.53 -38.05
N ARG A 75 -45.13 1.61 -38.79
CA ARG A 75 -45.87 1.92 -40.03
C ARG A 75 -47.32 2.34 -39.80
N GLU A 76 -48.02 1.66 -38.90
CA GLU A 76 -49.47 1.79 -38.68
C GLU A 76 -49.84 2.08 -37.21
N GLY A 77 -48.94 1.80 -36.27
CA GLY A 77 -49.12 2.09 -34.85
C GLY A 77 -48.65 3.49 -34.42
N ASN A 78 -48.24 3.61 -33.15
CA ASN A 78 -47.96 4.90 -32.51
C ASN A 78 -46.53 5.43 -32.76
N GLN A 79 -45.76 4.77 -33.62
CA GLN A 79 -44.31 4.96 -33.84
C GLN A 79 -43.45 4.85 -32.56
N ALA A 80 -43.99 4.40 -31.42
CA ALA A 80 -43.35 4.51 -30.12
C ALA A 80 -43.51 3.25 -29.27
N CYS A 81 -42.50 2.95 -28.47
CA CYS A 81 -42.46 1.74 -27.65
C CYS A 81 -43.67 1.69 -26.69
N PRO A 82 -44.45 0.60 -26.67
CA PRO A 82 -45.61 0.46 -25.79
C PRO A 82 -45.31 0.70 -24.31
N GLN A 83 -44.13 0.27 -23.83
CA GLN A 83 -43.69 0.43 -22.45
C GLN A 83 -43.14 1.84 -22.13
N CYS A 84 -42.06 2.28 -22.77
CA CYS A 84 -41.35 3.51 -22.38
C CYS A 84 -41.80 4.78 -23.13
N LYS A 85 -42.66 4.66 -24.15
CA LYS A 85 -43.14 5.75 -25.03
C LYS A 85 -42.05 6.50 -25.82
N THR A 86 -40.79 6.08 -25.76
CA THR A 86 -39.76 6.56 -26.70
C THR A 86 -40.12 6.15 -28.12
N ARG A 87 -39.98 7.08 -29.07
CA ARG A 87 -40.18 6.82 -30.50
C ARG A 87 -39.15 5.80 -31.01
N TYR A 88 -39.60 4.86 -31.84
CA TYR A 88 -38.76 3.81 -32.43
C TYR A 88 -37.86 4.39 -33.53
N LYS A 89 -36.54 4.43 -33.29
CA LYS A 89 -35.54 4.70 -34.34
C LYS A 89 -35.59 3.59 -35.41
N ARG A 90 -35.23 3.95 -36.66
CA ARG A 90 -35.10 3.02 -37.78
C ARG A 90 -33.94 2.05 -37.53
N LEU A 91 -34.19 0.74 -37.68
CA LEU A 91 -33.17 -0.31 -37.67
C LEU A 91 -32.79 -0.68 -39.12
N LYS A 92 -31.55 -1.13 -39.35
CA LYS A 92 -31.07 -1.45 -40.70
C LYS A 92 -31.89 -2.59 -41.32
N GLY A 93 -32.23 -2.42 -42.60
CA GLY A 93 -33.10 -3.33 -43.36
C GLY A 93 -34.61 -3.14 -43.14
N SER A 94 -35.04 -2.23 -42.25
CA SER A 94 -36.46 -1.87 -42.11
C SER A 94 -36.82 -0.63 -42.97
N PRO A 95 -38.07 -0.53 -43.49
CA PRO A 95 -38.50 0.63 -44.28
C PRO A 95 -38.39 1.98 -43.54
N ARG A 96 -38.22 3.06 -44.32
CA ARG A 96 -38.43 4.44 -43.86
C ARG A 96 -39.91 4.69 -43.56
N VAL A 97 -40.20 5.50 -42.55
CA VAL A 97 -41.55 6.01 -42.26
C VAL A 97 -41.47 7.52 -41.97
N GLU A 98 -42.59 8.24 -42.12
CA GLU A 98 -42.65 9.69 -41.93
C GLU A 98 -41.99 10.16 -40.62
N GLY A 99 -41.01 11.05 -40.78
CA GLY A 99 -40.24 11.65 -39.69
C GLY A 99 -39.03 10.84 -39.21
N ASP A 100 -38.61 9.77 -39.87
CA ASP A 100 -37.24 9.26 -39.69
C ASP A 100 -36.21 10.37 -40.01
N GLU A 101 -35.09 10.41 -39.29
CA GLU A 101 -34.05 11.44 -39.44
C GLU A 101 -33.19 11.18 -40.70
N GLU A 102 -32.82 12.25 -41.41
CA GLU A 102 -31.95 12.20 -42.61
C GLU A 102 -30.47 12.03 -42.20
N GLU A 103 -30.10 10.84 -41.72
CA GLU A 103 -28.68 10.45 -41.58
C GLU A 103 -28.17 9.83 -42.90
N ASP A 104 -27.24 10.53 -43.56
CA ASP A 104 -26.67 10.16 -44.88
C ASP A 104 -25.80 8.88 -44.88
N ASP A 105 -25.47 8.32 -43.71
CA ASP A 105 -24.49 7.22 -43.54
C ASP A 105 -25.10 5.80 -43.59
N ILE A 106 -26.35 5.63 -44.06
CA ILE A 106 -27.00 4.30 -44.21
C ILE A 106 -27.36 4.02 -45.68
N ASP A 107 -26.37 3.53 -46.44
CA ASP A 107 -26.57 2.90 -47.75
C ASP A 107 -27.48 1.65 -47.63
N ASP A 108 -28.75 1.81 -48.00
CA ASP A 108 -29.79 0.77 -48.10
C ASP A 108 -30.47 0.79 -49.50
N LEU A 109 -29.68 0.99 -50.57
CA LEU A 109 -30.19 1.12 -51.97
C LEU A 109 -30.99 -0.10 -52.47
N ASP A 110 -30.83 -1.28 -51.87
CA ASP A 110 -31.44 -2.53 -52.34
C ASP A 110 -32.95 -2.67 -52.07
N HIS A 111 -33.57 -1.77 -51.30
CA HIS A 111 -34.98 -1.91 -50.86
C HIS A 111 -35.88 -0.68 -51.12
N GLU A 112 -35.38 0.40 -51.74
CA GLU A 112 -36.18 1.63 -51.95
C GLU A 112 -37.00 1.64 -53.26
N PHE A 113 -36.85 0.61 -54.12
CA PHE A 113 -37.55 0.50 -55.41
C PHE A 113 -38.08 -0.91 -55.71
N ASP A 114 -39.18 -1.32 -55.07
CA ASP A 114 -40.07 -2.37 -55.59
C ASP A 114 -41.39 -1.77 -56.07
N TYR A 115 -41.38 -1.27 -57.31
CA TYR A 115 -42.57 -0.79 -58.01
C TYR A 115 -42.83 -1.64 -59.25
N GLY A 116 -43.93 -2.41 -59.17
CA GLY A 116 -44.40 -3.46 -60.07
C GLY A 116 -44.05 -3.40 -61.57
N ASN A 117 -43.74 -4.60 -62.09
CA ASN A 117 -43.68 -4.99 -63.50
C ASN A 117 -44.51 -4.12 -64.47
N LEU A 118 -43.84 -3.55 -65.48
CA LEU A 118 -44.45 -3.36 -66.80
C LEU A 118 -43.38 -3.35 -67.92
N ASP A 119 -43.20 -4.49 -68.60
CA ASP A 119 -42.48 -4.55 -69.87
C ASP A 119 -43.22 -3.74 -70.95
N GLY A 120 -42.56 -2.76 -71.59
CA GLY A 120 -43.26 -1.92 -72.57
C GLY A 120 -42.45 -0.89 -73.34
N PHE A 121 -41.78 -1.35 -74.42
CA PHE A 121 -41.23 -0.53 -75.52
C PHE A 121 -40.05 0.42 -75.21
N GLY A 122 -39.28 0.74 -76.26
CA GLY A 122 -38.06 1.56 -76.20
C GLY A 122 -38.16 2.90 -76.93
N PRO A 123 -37.13 3.35 -77.68
CA PRO A 123 -36.38 4.52 -77.22
C PRO A 123 -36.31 5.70 -78.22
N GLN A 124 -36.29 6.95 -77.72
CA GLN A 124 -35.70 8.13 -78.39
C GLN A 124 -35.73 9.40 -77.51
N HIS A 125 -34.97 10.44 -77.93
CA HIS A 125 -34.80 11.80 -77.35
C HIS A 125 -34.16 11.84 -75.95
N VAL A 126 -32.97 12.44 -75.70
CA VAL A 126 -32.09 13.43 -76.38
C VAL A 126 -32.52 14.89 -76.27
N SER A 127 -31.74 15.67 -75.48
CA SER A 127 -31.63 17.15 -75.42
C SER A 127 -32.87 17.92 -74.92
N ASP A 128 -32.76 19.11 -74.31
CA ASP A 128 -31.60 20.01 -74.14
C ASP A 128 -31.75 20.95 -72.90
N ALA A 129 -30.83 21.92 -72.78
CA ALA A 129 -30.88 23.18 -72.04
C ALA A 129 -30.02 23.30 -70.75
N ALA A 130 -28.76 23.70 -70.95
CA ALA A 130 -27.97 24.41 -69.95
C ALA A 130 -28.23 25.94 -70.00
N LEU A 131 -27.64 26.68 -69.05
CA LEU A 131 -27.43 28.14 -68.98
C LEU A 131 -28.54 29.03 -68.39
N SER A 132 -28.24 29.55 -67.19
CA SER A 132 -28.33 30.99 -66.87
C SER A 132 -27.15 31.33 -65.94
N ALA A 133 -26.14 32.03 -66.47
CA ALA A 133 -25.92 33.47 -66.28
C ALA A 133 -25.29 33.80 -64.90
N ARG A 134 -24.01 34.21 -64.80
CA ARG A 134 -23.39 35.51 -65.18
C ARG A 134 -23.94 36.70 -64.36
N LEU A 135 -23.16 37.68 -63.88
CA LEU A 135 -21.70 37.90 -63.79
C LEU A 135 -21.44 39.12 -62.86
N ASN A 136 -20.19 39.28 -62.34
CA ASN A 136 -19.44 40.52 -62.00
C ASN A 136 -18.47 40.21 -60.81
N ALA A 137 -17.13 40.27 -60.93
CA ALA A 137 -16.21 41.40 -61.23
C ALA A 137 -15.98 42.34 -60.01
N SER A 138 -14.75 42.73 -59.61
CA SER A 138 -13.39 42.46 -60.12
C SER A 138 -12.29 42.81 -59.08
N GLY A 139 -11.02 42.37 -59.26
CA GLY A 139 -9.85 42.83 -58.47
C GLY A 139 -8.63 41.88 -58.43
N ILE A 140 -7.44 42.35 -58.87
CA ILE A 140 -6.14 41.65 -59.11
C ILE A 140 -5.01 42.74 -59.01
N PRO A 141 -3.68 42.49 -58.83
CA PRO A 141 -2.85 41.26 -58.86
C PRO A 141 -2.10 40.99 -57.50
N THR A 142 -1.05 40.18 -57.29
CA THR A 142 0.12 39.64 -58.08
C THR A 142 0.81 38.52 -57.23
N ARG A 143 1.69 37.58 -57.65
CA ARG A 143 2.21 37.06 -58.95
C ARG A 143 2.91 35.69 -58.67
N SER A 144 2.98 34.79 -59.66
CA SER A 144 4.19 34.03 -60.11
C SER A 144 5.15 33.39 -59.06
N GLU A 145 5.14 32.05 -58.85
CA GLU A 145 5.91 30.98 -59.57
C GLU A 145 7.31 30.70 -58.95
N LEU A 146 8.02 29.57 -59.13
CA LEU A 146 7.93 28.41 -60.06
C LEU A 146 8.55 27.11 -59.45
N ASP A 147 8.24 25.95 -60.04
CA ASP A 147 8.96 24.63 -60.18
C ASP A 147 10.35 24.31 -59.56
N SER A 148 10.87 23.06 -59.47
CA SER A 148 10.34 21.66 -59.46
C SER A 148 11.48 20.67 -59.07
N ALA A 149 11.20 19.35 -58.98
CA ALA A 149 12.16 18.24 -58.75
C ALA A 149 12.95 17.84 -60.05
N PRO A 150 13.83 16.78 -60.14
CA PRO A 150 14.04 15.60 -59.27
C PRO A 150 15.46 14.91 -59.18
N LEU A 151 15.49 13.75 -58.49
CA LEU A 151 16.31 12.52 -58.70
C LEU A 151 17.84 12.39 -58.37
N SER A 152 18.11 11.49 -57.39
CA SER A 152 19.02 10.30 -57.47
C SER A 152 20.53 10.30 -57.09
N SER A 153 20.89 9.25 -56.33
CA SER A 153 22.16 8.46 -56.30
C SER A 153 23.42 8.91 -55.51
N ASN A 154 23.80 8.03 -54.55
CA ASN A 154 25.13 7.53 -54.12
C ASN A 154 26.37 8.44 -53.93
N ILE A 155 26.83 8.52 -52.67
CA ILE A 155 28.20 8.26 -52.14
C ILE A 155 29.40 8.81 -52.96
N PRO A 156 30.18 9.74 -52.36
CA PRO A 156 31.55 9.36 -52.00
C PRO A 156 32.05 9.76 -50.59
N LEU A 157 33.26 9.28 -50.30
CA LEU A 157 33.99 9.17 -49.03
C LEU A 157 34.86 10.42 -48.71
N LEU A 158 35.68 10.33 -47.65
CA LEU A 158 36.82 11.21 -47.26
C LEU A 158 36.49 12.50 -46.45
N THR A 159 37.38 13.07 -45.63
CA THR A 159 38.17 12.60 -44.44
C THR A 159 39.14 13.70 -44.01
N TYR A 160 39.20 14.01 -42.70
CA TYR A 160 40.32 14.59 -41.94
C TYR A 160 40.01 14.29 -40.46
N GLY A 161 40.96 14.10 -39.52
CA GLY A 161 42.41 14.00 -39.62
C GLY A 161 42.99 13.76 -38.22
N GLU A 162 43.57 12.57 -38.03
CA GLU A 162 44.83 12.24 -37.33
C GLU A 162 45.36 13.10 -36.16
N GLU A 163 45.62 12.43 -35.04
CA GLU A 163 46.88 12.49 -34.26
C GLU A 163 46.95 11.17 -33.45
N ASP A 164 48.11 10.48 -33.45
CA ASP A 164 48.28 9.09 -32.97
C ASP A 164 49.71 8.89 -32.40
N ASP A 165 49.89 7.89 -31.51
CA ASP A 165 51.15 7.25 -31.05
C ASP A 165 50.99 6.66 -29.62
N ASP A 166 51.44 5.44 -29.25
CA ASP A 166 51.83 4.23 -29.99
C ASP A 166 51.88 3.01 -28.99
N ILE A 167 52.24 1.81 -29.46
CA ILE A 167 52.74 0.61 -28.75
C ILE A 167 51.69 -0.43 -28.28
N SER A 168 51.19 -1.23 -29.24
CA SER A 168 51.53 -2.67 -29.48
C SER A 168 51.86 -3.59 -28.28
N SER A 169 51.47 -4.87 -28.16
CA SER A 169 50.60 -5.84 -28.89
C SER A 169 50.28 -7.03 -27.91
N ASP A 170 50.02 -8.32 -28.16
CA ASP A 170 50.04 -9.30 -29.29
C ASP A 170 49.17 -10.56 -28.89
N ARG A 171 48.99 -11.51 -29.81
CA ARG A 171 48.62 -12.95 -29.65
C ARG A 171 47.14 -13.37 -29.45
N HIS A 172 46.44 -13.34 -30.58
CA HIS A 172 46.00 -14.55 -31.33
C HIS A 172 45.34 -15.74 -30.59
N ALA A 173 44.19 -16.18 -31.13
CA ALA A 173 43.48 -17.40 -30.74
C ALA A 173 43.89 -18.63 -31.57
N LEU A 174 43.58 -19.83 -31.05
CA LEU A 174 43.66 -21.11 -31.77
C LEU A 174 42.41 -21.98 -31.50
N ILE A 175 42.00 -22.75 -32.50
CA ILE A 175 40.85 -23.67 -32.47
C ILE A 175 41.31 -25.07 -32.90
N VAL A 176 41.12 -26.10 -32.06
CA VAL A 176 41.09 -27.52 -32.47
C VAL A 176 40.12 -28.29 -31.56
N PRO A 177 39.17 -29.08 -32.11
CA PRO A 177 38.24 -29.91 -31.32
C PRO A 177 38.68 -31.42 -31.35
N PRO A 178 37.83 -32.43 -31.12
CA PRO A 178 38.05 -33.44 -30.08
C PRO A 178 38.56 -34.81 -30.58
N TYR A 179 38.89 -35.72 -29.65
CA TYR A 179 39.13 -37.15 -29.93
C TYR A 179 38.47 -38.07 -28.89
N MET A 180 38.11 -39.29 -29.32
CA MET A 180 37.49 -40.36 -28.52
C MET A 180 38.50 -41.49 -28.22
N GLY A 181 38.26 -42.32 -27.18
CA GLY A 181 39.04 -43.54 -26.92
C GLY A 181 38.52 -44.43 -25.77
N HIS A 182 38.08 -45.65 -26.12
CA HIS A 182 37.48 -46.72 -25.28
C HIS A 182 38.18 -47.14 -23.96
N GLY A 183 37.45 -47.79 -23.02
CA GLY A 183 38.05 -48.44 -21.83
C GLY A 183 37.11 -49.20 -20.85
N ASN A 184 36.63 -50.40 -21.23
CA ASN A 184 35.69 -51.28 -20.51
C ASN A 184 35.85 -51.59 -18.98
N ARG A 185 34.68 -51.60 -18.27
CA ARG A 185 34.17 -52.60 -17.28
C ARG A 185 34.58 -52.62 -15.77
N VAL A 186 33.63 -53.21 -15.01
CA VAL A 186 33.64 -53.79 -13.63
C VAL A 186 33.41 -52.83 -12.43
N HIS A 187 32.27 -53.04 -11.74
CA HIS A 187 32.05 -52.66 -10.33
C HIS A 187 32.52 -53.78 -9.40
N PRO A 188 33.00 -53.46 -8.19
CA PRO A 188 32.10 -53.63 -7.03
C PRO A 188 32.11 -52.45 -6.05
N MET A 189 31.04 -52.33 -5.25
CA MET A 189 31.02 -51.52 -4.03
C MET A 189 31.85 -52.19 -2.93
N PRO A 190 32.59 -51.43 -2.12
CA PRO A 190 32.37 -51.57 -0.68
C PRO A 190 32.46 -50.26 0.13
N PHE A 191 31.55 -50.15 1.10
CA PHE A 191 31.66 -49.48 2.40
C PHE A 191 32.03 -47.99 2.55
N THR A 192 31.33 -47.37 3.50
CA THR A 192 31.49 -45.97 3.94
C THR A 192 32.60 -45.84 4.98
N ASP A 193 33.45 -44.81 4.86
CA ASP A 193 34.43 -44.41 5.88
C ASP A 193 34.16 -42.95 6.32
N PRO A 194 33.83 -42.67 7.61
CA PRO A 194 33.27 -41.38 8.04
C PRO A 194 34.31 -40.29 8.35
N SER A 195 35.34 -40.11 7.50
CA SER A 195 36.52 -39.27 7.81
C SER A 195 36.87 -38.18 6.78
N THR A 196 35.89 -37.53 6.14
CA THR A 196 36.14 -36.37 5.24
C THR A 196 35.35 -35.13 5.67
N PRO A 197 35.98 -33.99 5.99
CA PRO A 197 35.26 -32.74 6.27
C PRO A 197 34.52 -32.21 5.03
N LEU A 198 33.27 -31.78 5.20
CA LEU A 198 32.51 -31.10 4.15
C LEU A 198 33.14 -29.74 3.80
N GLN A 199 33.92 -29.71 2.72
CA GLN A 199 34.47 -28.49 2.10
C GLN A 199 33.34 -27.51 1.74
N PRO A 200 33.25 -26.32 2.37
CA PRO A 200 32.29 -25.30 1.98
C PRO A 200 32.71 -24.72 0.61
N ARG A 201 31.83 -24.79 -0.41
CA ARG A 201 32.11 -24.14 -1.70
C ARG A 201 32.33 -22.63 -1.49
N PRO A 202 33.39 -22.03 -2.07
CA PRO A 202 33.60 -20.59 -1.99
C PRO A 202 32.47 -19.82 -2.68
N MET A 203 31.71 -19.02 -1.92
CA MET A 203 30.88 -17.97 -2.50
C MET A 203 31.78 -16.84 -2.99
N VAL A 204 32.01 -16.75 -4.31
CA VAL A 204 32.78 -15.67 -4.93
C VAL A 204 32.02 -14.35 -4.76
N PRO A 205 32.50 -13.36 -3.96
CA PRO A 205 31.69 -12.20 -3.58
C PRO A 205 31.40 -11.19 -4.70
N GLN A 206 32.05 -11.35 -5.86
CA GLN A 206 32.04 -10.40 -6.98
C GLN A 206 31.12 -10.79 -8.15
N LYS A 207 30.41 -11.93 -8.09
CA LYS A 207 29.40 -12.29 -9.11
C LYS A 207 27.99 -11.93 -8.65
N ASP A 208 27.23 -11.38 -9.59
CA ASP A 208 26.05 -10.56 -9.29
C ASP A 208 24.87 -11.37 -8.73
N ILE A 209 24.23 -10.86 -7.67
CA ILE A 209 23.05 -11.47 -7.06
C ILE A 209 21.84 -11.45 -8.02
N ALA A 210 21.87 -10.58 -9.03
CA ALA A 210 20.90 -10.59 -10.14
C ALA A 210 20.86 -11.94 -10.91
N VAL A 211 21.96 -12.70 -10.93
CA VAL A 211 22.02 -14.01 -11.60
C VAL A 211 21.29 -15.10 -10.80
N TYR A 212 21.25 -15.00 -9.47
CA TYR A 212 20.82 -16.07 -8.56
C TYR A 212 19.55 -15.80 -7.75
N GLY A 213 18.94 -14.61 -7.86
CA GLY A 213 17.75 -14.21 -7.08
C GLY A 213 16.40 -14.54 -7.71
N TYR A 214 15.33 -14.45 -6.90
CA TYR A 214 13.93 -14.66 -7.27
C TYR A 214 13.52 -14.05 -8.62
N GLY A 215 13.19 -14.91 -9.58
CA GLY A 215 12.80 -14.56 -10.95
C GLY A 215 13.92 -14.59 -12.00
N SER A 216 15.15 -14.99 -11.65
CA SER A 216 16.22 -15.24 -12.63
C SER A 216 16.05 -16.58 -13.36
N VAL A 217 16.77 -16.77 -14.48
CA VAL A 217 16.79 -18.06 -15.20
C VAL A 217 17.31 -19.17 -14.28
N ALA A 218 18.44 -18.96 -13.59
CA ALA A 218 18.97 -19.93 -12.62
C ALA A 218 18.06 -20.15 -11.38
N TRP A 219 17.14 -19.22 -11.07
CA TRP A 219 16.07 -19.50 -10.11
C TRP A 219 15.03 -20.45 -10.70
N LYS A 220 14.59 -20.21 -11.96
CA LYS A 220 13.66 -21.09 -12.66
C LYS A 220 14.26 -22.50 -12.81
N ASP A 221 15.51 -22.62 -13.25
CA ASP A 221 16.20 -23.90 -13.44
C ASP A 221 16.29 -24.71 -12.14
N ARG A 222 16.59 -24.06 -11.01
CA ARG A 222 16.56 -24.72 -9.68
C ARG A 222 15.15 -25.11 -9.26
N MET A 223 14.12 -24.37 -9.66
CA MET A 223 12.73 -24.72 -9.37
C MET A 223 12.24 -25.87 -10.25
N GLU A 224 12.64 -25.94 -11.52
CA GLU A 224 12.46 -27.12 -12.39
C GLU A 224 13.21 -28.34 -11.83
N GLU A 225 14.45 -28.18 -11.34
CA GLU A 225 15.20 -29.26 -10.67
C GLU A 225 14.51 -29.71 -9.37
N TRP A 226 13.96 -28.77 -8.59
CA TRP A 226 13.16 -29.07 -7.41
C TRP A 226 11.87 -29.82 -7.77
N LYS A 227 11.13 -29.41 -8.82
CA LYS A 227 9.95 -30.15 -9.33
C LYS A 227 10.33 -31.57 -9.72
N LYS A 228 11.45 -31.75 -10.42
CA LYS A 228 11.96 -33.07 -10.81
C LYS A 228 12.21 -33.94 -9.57
N ARG A 229 12.91 -33.40 -8.56
CA ARG A 229 13.17 -34.09 -7.28
C ARG A 229 11.91 -34.35 -6.44
N GLN A 230 10.87 -33.53 -6.55
CA GLN A 230 9.55 -33.80 -5.95
C GLN A 230 8.86 -34.96 -6.67
N ASN A 231 8.77 -34.92 -8.01
CA ASN A 231 8.15 -35.98 -8.80
C ASN A 231 8.88 -37.32 -8.64
N GLU A 232 10.22 -37.32 -8.63
CA GLU A 232 11.03 -38.50 -8.34
C GLU A 232 10.73 -39.07 -6.94
N LYS A 233 10.61 -38.23 -5.91
CA LYS A 233 10.24 -38.71 -4.57
C LYS A 233 8.79 -39.16 -4.44
N LEU A 234 7.85 -38.52 -5.14
CA LEU A 234 6.45 -38.93 -5.19
C LEU A 234 6.30 -40.28 -5.91
N GLN A 235 7.16 -40.56 -6.91
CA GLN A 235 7.27 -41.89 -7.52
C GLN A 235 7.89 -42.92 -6.57
N VAL A 236 8.95 -42.59 -5.83
CA VAL A 236 9.53 -43.50 -4.82
C VAL A 236 8.51 -43.87 -3.75
N VAL A 237 7.77 -42.91 -3.18
CA VAL A 237 6.71 -43.19 -2.19
C VAL A 237 5.59 -44.07 -2.79
N LYS A 238 5.27 -43.91 -4.08
CA LYS A 238 4.33 -44.82 -4.78
C LYS A 238 4.90 -46.22 -5.05
N HIS A 239 6.21 -46.39 -5.11
CA HIS A 239 6.85 -47.69 -5.28
C HIS A 239 7.09 -48.44 -3.96
N GLU A 240 7.28 -47.73 -2.83
CA GLU A 240 7.45 -48.36 -1.51
C GLU A 240 6.12 -48.83 -0.89
N GLY A 241 4.97 -48.31 -1.32
CA GLY A 241 3.63 -48.81 -0.94
C GLY A 241 3.21 -50.15 -1.57
N GLY A 242 4.18 -50.96 -2.03
CA GLY A 242 4.00 -52.06 -2.99
C GLY A 242 3.62 -53.44 -2.45
N SER A 243 3.12 -53.58 -1.21
CA SER A 243 2.51 -54.84 -0.73
C SER A 243 1.52 -54.59 0.42
N ASP A 244 0.23 -54.62 0.10
CA ASP A 244 -0.68 -55.66 0.62
C ASP A 244 -2.10 -55.45 0.05
N GLY A 245 -2.65 -56.49 -0.58
CA GLY A 245 -3.91 -56.39 -1.33
C GLY A 245 -5.16 -56.44 -0.46
N ARG A 246 -5.76 -55.29 -0.14
CA ARG A 246 -7.17 -55.18 0.28
C ARG A 246 -7.84 -53.97 -0.36
N ASN A 247 -9.01 -54.19 -0.98
CA ASN A 247 -9.87 -53.10 -1.43
C ASN A 247 -10.42 -52.35 -0.21
N PHE A 248 -10.28 -51.03 -0.21
CA PHE A 248 -11.11 -50.11 0.57
C PHE A 248 -11.53 -48.95 -0.31
N ASP A 249 -12.72 -48.42 -0.03
CA ASP A 249 -13.44 -47.50 -0.92
C ASP A 249 -12.95 -46.04 -0.83
N GLY A 250 -13.36 -45.21 -1.77
CA GLY A 250 -12.83 -43.86 -1.98
C GLY A 250 -13.12 -42.89 -0.82
N GLY A 251 -12.05 -42.46 -0.15
CA GLY A 251 -12.03 -41.28 0.71
C GLY A 251 -10.74 -40.50 0.50
N GLU A 252 -10.85 -39.20 0.23
CA GLU A 252 -9.68 -38.32 0.15
C GLU A 252 -9.09 -38.14 1.56
N LEU A 253 -7.96 -38.81 1.81
CA LEU A 253 -7.15 -38.56 3.00
C LEU A 253 -6.51 -37.17 2.89
N ASP A 254 -6.72 -36.35 3.91
CA ASP A 254 -6.27 -34.96 3.96
C ASP A 254 -4.75 -34.83 3.81
N ASP A 255 -4.30 -34.03 2.83
CA ASP A 255 -2.90 -33.77 2.46
C ASP A 255 -2.23 -32.76 3.42
N SER A 256 -2.58 -32.80 4.69
CA SER A 256 -2.10 -31.89 5.73
C SER A 256 -0.83 -32.37 6.42
N ASP A 257 -0.61 -33.69 6.51
CA ASP A 257 0.51 -34.31 7.24
C ASP A 257 1.70 -34.75 6.37
N LEU A 258 1.71 -34.49 5.05
CA LEU A 258 2.91 -34.71 4.25
C LEU A 258 4.08 -33.83 4.76
N PRO A 259 5.23 -34.41 5.14
CA PRO A 259 6.27 -33.67 5.84
C PRO A 259 6.95 -32.66 4.91
N MET A 260 6.60 -31.39 5.06
CA MET A 260 7.29 -30.27 4.39
C MET A 260 8.80 -30.41 4.53
N MET A 261 9.50 -30.44 3.39
CA MET A 261 10.97 -30.52 3.35
C MET A 261 11.63 -29.42 4.18
N ASP A 262 12.82 -29.72 4.69
CA ASP A 262 13.55 -28.86 5.63
C ASP A 262 13.83 -27.46 5.07
N GLU A 263 14.08 -27.33 3.76
CA GLU A 263 14.17 -26.04 3.06
C GLU A 263 12.90 -25.18 3.21
N GLY A 264 11.73 -25.81 3.11
CA GLY A 264 10.44 -25.19 3.34
C GLY A 264 10.18 -24.80 4.80
N ARG A 265 10.98 -25.31 5.76
CA ARG A 265 10.94 -24.94 7.19
C ARG A 265 11.95 -23.84 7.58
N GLN A 266 12.87 -23.47 6.69
CA GLN A 266 13.88 -22.43 6.94
C GLN A 266 13.26 -21.04 7.24
N PRO A 267 13.95 -20.16 7.98
CA PRO A 267 13.45 -18.83 8.28
C PRO A 267 13.31 -17.96 7.01
N LEU A 268 12.15 -17.30 6.89
CA LEU A 268 11.81 -16.42 5.76
C LEU A 268 12.57 -15.09 5.78
N SER A 269 13.07 -14.70 6.96
CA SER A 269 13.92 -13.52 7.13
C SER A 269 15.03 -13.78 8.16
N ARG A 270 16.14 -13.05 8.03
CA ARG A 270 17.29 -13.12 8.95
C ARG A 270 17.57 -11.75 9.54
N LYS A 271 17.92 -11.73 10.83
CA LYS A 271 18.55 -10.57 11.48
C LYS A 271 20.05 -10.64 11.29
N LEU A 272 20.65 -9.55 10.83
CA LEU A 272 22.09 -9.37 10.76
C LEU A 272 22.51 -8.34 11.81
N PRO A 273 23.37 -8.69 12.79
CA PRO A 273 24.00 -7.70 13.65
C PRO A 273 25.04 -6.92 12.85
N ILE A 274 25.27 -5.65 13.20
CA ILE A 274 26.42 -4.91 12.66
C ILE A 274 27.72 -5.61 13.16
N PRO A 275 28.74 -5.81 12.29
CA PRO A 275 29.99 -6.46 12.67
C PRO A 275 30.65 -5.86 13.91
N SER A 276 31.16 -6.74 14.79
CA SER A 276 31.78 -6.38 16.08
C SER A 276 32.86 -5.31 15.93
N SER A 277 33.65 -5.36 14.86
CA SER A 277 34.70 -4.38 14.52
C SER A 277 34.22 -2.95 14.32
N LYS A 278 32.92 -2.74 14.03
CA LYS A 278 32.31 -1.40 13.91
C LYS A 278 31.50 -1.02 15.15
N ILE A 279 30.74 -1.96 15.72
CA ILE A 279 29.84 -1.64 16.84
C ILE A 279 30.53 -1.57 18.21
N SER A 280 31.63 -2.32 18.42
CA SER A 280 32.40 -2.24 19.67
C SER A 280 33.11 -0.90 19.88
N PRO A 281 33.88 -0.33 18.91
CA PRO A 281 34.49 0.99 19.11
C PRO A 281 33.44 2.10 19.25
N TYR A 282 32.33 2.05 18.50
CA TYR A 282 31.21 3.00 18.66
C TYR A 282 30.67 3.03 20.10
N ARG A 283 30.45 1.86 20.72
CA ARG A 283 30.01 1.78 22.13
C ARG A 283 31.08 2.27 23.10
N LEU A 284 32.36 1.98 22.85
CA LEU A 284 33.47 2.46 23.69
C LEU A 284 33.54 3.99 23.69
N ILE A 285 33.45 4.62 22.52
CA ILE A 285 33.44 6.08 22.36
C ILE A 285 32.21 6.71 23.05
N ILE A 286 31.01 6.11 22.94
CA ILE A 286 29.82 6.61 23.68
C ILE A 286 30.04 6.55 25.19
N ILE A 287 30.63 5.48 25.72
CA ILE A 287 30.91 5.35 27.17
C ILE A 287 31.95 6.39 27.61
N LEU A 288 33.04 6.56 26.85
CA LEU A 288 34.09 7.54 27.15
C LEU A 288 33.52 8.96 27.16
N ARG A 289 32.80 9.33 26.10
CA ARG A 289 32.09 10.60 25.99
C ARG A 289 31.08 10.84 27.10
N LEU A 290 30.38 9.81 27.59
CA LEU A 290 29.47 9.91 28.73
C LEU A 290 30.22 10.19 30.05
N VAL A 291 31.39 9.56 30.26
CA VAL A 291 32.25 9.85 31.42
C VAL A 291 32.78 11.28 31.36
N ILE A 292 33.29 11.71 30.22
CA ILE A 292 33.86 13.06 30.02
C ILE A 292 32.78 14.14 30.16
N LEU A 293 31.60 13.92 29.61
CA LEU A 293 30.43 14.79 29.80
C LEU A 293 30.01 14.86 31.29
N GLY A 294 30.11 13.75 32.03
CA GLY A 294 29.93 13.74 33.49
C GLY A 294 30.97 14.55 34.26
N LEU A 295 32.25 14.40 33.91
CA LEU A 295 33.36 15.18 34.50
C LEU A 295 33.24 16.67 34.19
N PHE A 296 32.88 17.02 32.95
CA PHE A 296 32.62 18.40 32.53
C PHE A 296 31.49 19.05 33.35
N PHE A 297 30.35 18.37 33.52
CA PHE A 297 29.26 18.91 34.35
C PHE A 297 29.64 19.01 35.82
N HIS A 298 30.36 18.02 36.36
CA HIS A 298 30.86 18.08 37.73
C HIS A 298 31.79 19.28 37.95
N TYR A 299 32.73 19.52 37.03
CA TYR A 299 33.59 20.69 37.04
C TYR A 299 32.78 22.00 36.93
N ARG A 300 31.89 22.12 35.94
CA ARG A 300 31.10 23.35 35.68
C ARG A 300 30.24 23.74 36.87
N ILE A 301 29.62 22.78 37.56
CA ILE A 301 28.76 23.02 38.72
C ILE A 301 29.58 23.46 39.94
N LEU A 302 30.80 22.94 40.13
CA LEU A 302 31.68 23.32 41.24
C LEU A 302 32.38 24.68 41.08
N HIS A 303 32.41 25.25 39.87
CA HIS A 303 33.12 26.50 39.57
C HIS A 303 32.17 27.61 39.05
N PRO A 304 31.33 28.21 39.93
CA PRO A 304 30.42 29.29 39.56
C PRO A 304 31.13 30.62 39.31
N VAL A 305 30.76 31.31 38.22
CA VAL A 305 31.30 32.65 37.91
C VAL A 305 30.48 33.73 38.63
N ASN A 306 30.84 34.02 39.87
CA ASN A 306 30.13 34.99 40.73
C ASN A 306 29.97 36.39 40.08
N ASN A 307 30.97 36.83 39.30
CA ASN A 307 30.94 38.12 38.58
C ASN A 307 29.88 38.23 37.46
N ALA A 308 29.24 37.11 37.10
CA ALA A 308 28.29 36.97 35.99
C ALA A 308 27.25 35.85 36.27
N TYR A 309 26.88 35.63 37.55
CA TYR A 309 26.20 34.40 38.00
C TYR A 309 24.95 34.01 37.20
N ALA A 310 24.11 34.99 36.80
CA ALA A 310 22.92 34.72 35.98
C ALA A 310 23.25 34.17 34.58
N LEU A 311 24.32 34.64 33.94
CA LEU A 311 24.77 34.14 32.63
C LEU A 311 25.37 32.74 32.75
N TRP A 312 26.19 32.52 33.78
CA TRP A 312 26.76 31.20 34.09
C TRP A 312 25.65 30.17 34.35
N LEU A 313 24.67 30.51 35.21
CA LEU A 313 23.55 29.63 35.55
C LEU A 313 22.70 29.30 34.31
N THR A 314 22.41 30.30 33.48
CA THR A 314 21.67 30.12 32.22
C THR A 314 22.43 29.19 31.26
N SER A 315 23.75 29.36 31.14
CA SER A 315 24.60 28.48 30.32
C SER A 315 24.58 27.04 30.83
N VAL A 316 24.81 26.84 32.13
CA VAL A 316 24.85 25.50 32.75
C VAL A 316 23.50 24.79 32.64
N ILE A 317 22.36 25.49 32.78
CA ILE A 317 21.03 24.90 32.56
C ILE A 317 20.85 24.46 31.09
N CYS A 318 21.28 25.27 30.12
CA CYS A 318 21.19 24.91 28.70
C CYS A 318 22.13 23.73 28.36
N GLU A 319 23.37 23.76 28.85
CA GLU A 319 24.35 22.68 28.68
C GLU A 319 23.81 21.36 29.25
N ILE A 320 23.26 21.36 30.47
CA ILE A 320 22.65 20.18 31.11
C ILE A 320 21.47 19.65 30.27
N TRP A 321 20.61 20.54 29.74
CA TRP A 321 19.52 20.12 28.85
C TRP A 321 20.04 19.44 27.59
N PHE A 322 21.08 19.97 26.94
CA PHE A 322 21.70 19.32 25.78
C PHE A 322 22.35 17.98 26.15
N GLY A 323 22.94 17.86 27.35
CA GLY A 323 23.45 16.59 27.88
C GLY A 323 22.35 15.53 28.01
N VAL A 324 21.23 15.87 28.63
CA VAL A 324 20.06 14.97 28.75
C VAL A 324 19.47 14.63 27.39
N SER A 325 19.29 15.61 26.50
CA SER A 325 18.79 15.41 25.13
C SER A 325 19.71 14.50 24.31
N TRP A 326 21.03 14.63 24.45
CA TRP A 326 22.01 13.76 23.78
C TRP A 326 21.97 12.32 24.32
N ILE A 327 21.84 12.13 25.63
CA ILE A 327 21.69 10.79 26.24
C ILE A 327 20.41 10.10 25.73
N LEU A 328 19.28 10.82 25.72
CA LEU A 328 17.99 10.31 25.23
C LEU A 328 18.01 9.97 23.73
N ASP A 329 18.77 10.69 22.92
CA ASP A 329 18.95 10.43 21.49
C ASP A 329 19.92 9.27 21.19
N GLN A 330 21.01 9.13 21.96
CA GLN A 330 22.04 8.13 21.68
C GLN A 330 21.73 6.74 22.23
N PHE A 331 21.11 6.61 23.41
CA PHE A 331 20.85 5.29 24.00
C PHE A 331 19.93 4.39 23.15
N PRO A 332 18.92 4.89 22.41
CA PRO A 332 18.18 4.09 21.44
C PRO A 332 19.01 3.57 20.25
N LYS A 333 20.17 4.19 19.95
CA LYS A 333 21.10 3.75 18.90
C LYS A 333 22.02 2.59 19.33
N TRP A 334 21.91 2.10 20.57
CA TRP A 334 22.88 1.18 21.17
C TRP A 334 22.99 -0.20 20.51
N TYR A 335 21.89 -0.71 19.94
CA TYR A 335 21.82 -2.05 19.36
C TYR A 335 21.23 -2.03 17.93
N PRO A 336 21.96 -1.45 16.95
CA PRO A 336 21.48 -1.38 15.58
C PRO A 336 21.56 -2.74 14.90
N ILE A 337 20.53 -3.09 14.14
CA ILE A 337 20.51 -4.30 13.29
C ILE A 337 20.09 -3.97 11.86
N THR A 338 20.44 -4.86 10.94
CA THR A 338 19.85 -4.93 9.59
C THR A 338 19.13 -6.26 9.41
N ARG A 339 18.36 -6.39 8.33
CA ARG A 339 17.59 -7.59 8.02
C ARG A 339 17.63 -7.94 6.54
N GLU A 340 17.50 -9.23 6.27
CA GLU A 340 17.32 -9.78 4.93
C GLU A 340 16.00 -10.57 4.86
N THR A 341 15.35 -10.52 3.70
CA THR A 341 14.15 -11.28 3.34
C THR A 341 14.47 -12.26 2.22
N TYR A 342 13.99 -13.50 2.32
CA TYR A 342 14.25 -14.56 1.34
C TYR A 342 12.96 -14.91 0.59
N LEU A 343 12.64 -14.12 -0.44
CA LEU A 343 11.41 -14.24 -1.23
C LEU A 343 11.23 -15.65 -1.82
N ASP A 344 12.33 -16.28 -2.24
CA ASP A 344 12.34 -17.65 -2.76
C ASP A 344 11.72 -18.65 -1.78
N ARG A 345 11.99 -18.51 -0.48
CA ARG A 345 11.44 -19.37 0.59
C ARG A 345 9.98 -19.08 0.90
N LEU A 346 9.53 -17.83 0.70
CA LEU A 346 8.12 -17.48 0.86
C LEU A 346 7.29 -18.17 -0.22
N SER A 347 7.72 -18.07 -1.48
CA SER A 347 7.04 -18.68 -2.62
C SER A 347 7.07 -20.21 -2.54
N LEU A 348 8.22 -20.84 -2.26
CA LEU A 348 8.30 -22.29 -2.04
C LEU A 348 7.43 -22.81 -0.88
N ARG A 349 7.01 -21.95 0.06
CA ARG A 349 6.12 -22.31 1.18
C ARG A 349 4.64 -22.10 0.84
N TYR A 350 4.27 -20.96 0.26
CA TYR A 350 2.87 -20.52 0.11
C TYR A 350 2.35 -20.45 -1.34
N GLU A 351 3.20 -20.55 -2.35
CA GLU A 351 2.86 -20.54 -3.77
C GLU A 351 3.27 -21.87 -4.42
N LYS A 352 2.67 -22.97 -3.93
CA LYS A 352 2.85 -24.31 -4.51
C LYS A 352 2.20 -24.36 -5.89
N GLU A 353 2.97 -24.65 -6.95
CA GLU A 353 2.42 -24.80 -8.30
C GLU A 353 1.29 -25.84 -8.34
N GLY A 354 0.23 -25.55 -9.09
CA GLY A 354 -0.97 -26.41 -9.21
C GLY A 354 -1.96 -26.33 -8.02
N LYS A 355 -1.61 -25.71 -6.90
CA LYS A 355 -2.54 -25.41 -5.79
C LYS A 355 -2.82 -23.89 -5.69
N PRO A 356 -3.98 -23.45 -5.17
CA PRO A 356 -4.27 -22.03 -4.99
C PRO A 356 -3.28 -21.37 -4.01
N SER A 357 -2.95 -20.10 -4.23
CA SER A 357 -1.97 -19.39 -3.41
C SER A 357 -2.45 -19.25 -1.96
N GLN A 358 -1.60 -19.70 -1.04
CA GLN A 358 -1.78 -19.60 0.42
C GLN A 358 -1.21 -18.27 0.98
N LEU A 359 -0.83 -17.32 0.13
CA LEU A 359 -0.47 -15.97 0.55
C LEU A 359 -1.68 -15.25 1.16
N ALA A 360 -1.45 -14.53 2.26
CA ALA A 360 -2.49 -13.78 2.94
C ALA A 360 -2.97 -12.58 2.09
N LYS A 361 -4.24 -12.21 2.24
CA LYS A 361 -4.80 -10.99 1.64
C LYS A 361 -4.14 -9.73 2.22
N VAL A 362 -4.03 -8.70 1.39
CA VAL A 362 -3.57 -7.35 1.77
C VAL A 362 -4.52 -6.30 1.19
N ASP A 363 -5.16 -5.51 2.05
CA ASP A 363 -5.81 -4.27 1.62
C ASP A 363 -4.77 -3.15 1.58
N ILE A 364 -4.87 -2.25 0.60
CA ILE A 364 -3.92 -1.15 0.39
C ILE A 364 -4.71 0.16 0.40
N PHE A 365 -4.43 1.02 1.36
CA PHE A 365 -5.18 2.25 1.62
C PHE A 365 -4.40 3.47 1.12
N VAL A 366 -5.05 4.26 0.27
CA VAL A 366 -4.59 5.58 -0.19
C VAL A 366 -5.58 6.63 0.31
N SER A 367 -5.09 7.73 0.89
CA SER A 367 -5.91 8.88 1.29
C SER A 367 -5.56 10.11 0.46
N THR A 368 -6.57 10.77 -0.10
CA THR A 368 -6.47 12.07 -0.79
C THR A 368 -7.40 13.08 -0.12
N VAL A 369 -6.99 14.34 -0.02
CA VAL A 369 -7.69 15.39 0.75
C VAL A 369 -8.40 16.39 -0.16
N ASP A 370 -7.75 16.80 -1.25
CA ASP A 370 -8.23 17.86 -2.15
C ASP A 370 -7.44 17.81 -3.47
N PRO A 371 -8.07 17.55 -4.64
CA PRO A 371 -7.36 17.44 -5.91
C PRO A 371 -6.70 18.76 -6.38
N MET A 372 -7.09 19.91 -5.83
CA MET A 372 -6.43 21.19 -6.09
C MET A 372 -5.12 21.37 -5.30
N LYS A 373 -4.90 20.56 -4.24
CA LYS A 373 -3.64 20.50 -3.49
C LYS A 373 -2.79 19.28 -3.85
N GLU A 374 -3.45 18.17 -4.19
CA GLU A 374 -2.87 16.87 -4.46
C GLU A 374 -3.29 16.43 -5.88
N PRO A 375 -2.56 16.88 -6.94
CA PRO A 375 -2.99 16.74 -8.32
C PRO A 375 -3.43 15.32 -8.71
N PRO A 376 -4.61 15.11 -9.35
CA PRO A 376 -5.15 13.78 -9.61
C PRO A 376 -4.20 12.84 -10.36
N LEU A 377 -3.34 13.37 -11.25
CA LEU A 377 -2.33 12.60 -11.97
C LEU A 377 -1.30 11.92 -11.04
N ILE A 378 -1.00 12.51 -9.88
CA ILE A 378 -0.09 11.94 -8.88
C ILE A 378 -0.80 10.78 -8.16
N THR A 379 -2.03 11.00 -7.68
CA THR A 379 -2.88 9.97 -7.07
C THR A 379 -3.11 8.79 -8.03
N ALA A 380 -3.37 9.07 -9.30
CA ALA A 380 -3.49 8.07 -10.37
C ALA A 380 -2.20 7.27 -10.56
N ASN A 381 -1.04 7.92 -10.62
CA ASN A 381 0.26 7.24 -10.71
C ASN A 381 0.53 6.31 -9.51
N THR A 382 0.15 6.74 -8.31
CA THR A 382 0.21 5.94 -7.09
C THR A 382 -0.71 4.71 -7.17
N VAL A 383 -1.99 4.89 -7.53
CA VAL A 383 -2.96 3.80 -7.74
C VAL A 383 -2.49 2.81 -8.81
N LEU A 384 -1.98 3.27 -9.95
CA LEU A 384 -1.43 2.42 -11.00
C LEU A 384 -0.23 1.60 -10.52
N SER A 385 0.62 2.18 -9.67
CA SER A 385 1.74 1.46 -9.06
C SER A 385 1.29 0.36 -8.09
N ILE A 386 0.13 0.53 -7.45
CA ILE A 386 -0.49 -0.40 -6.51
C ILE A 386 -1.21 -1.54 -7.24
N LEU A 387 -1.96 -1.25 -8.32
CA LEU A 387 -2.63 -2.27 -9.13
C LEU A 387 -1.63 -3.16 -9.90
N ALA A 388 -0.42 -2.66 -10.16
CA ALA A 388 0.63 -3.35 -10.90
C ALA A 388 1.67 -4.08 -10.04
N VAL A 389 1.40 -4.39 -8.76
CA VAL A 389 2.32 -5.14 -7.86
C VAL A 389 2.57 -6.60 -8.31
N ASP A 390 3.67 -7.18 -7.84
CA ASP A 390 3.95 -8.62 -7.90
C ASP A 390 3.33 -9.33 -6.68
N TYR A 391 2.04 -9.64 -6.81
CA TYR A 391 1.24 -10.40 -5.84
C TYR A 391 0.01 -11.00 -6.54
N PRO A 392 -0.60 -12.10 -6.05
CA PRO A 392 -1.81 -12.67 -6.65
C PRO A 392 -3.01 -11.71 -6.60
N VAL A 393 -3.79 -11.65 -7.68
CA VAL A 393 -4.84 -10.63 -7.88
C VAL A 393 -6.06 -10.81 -6.96
N ASP A 394 -6.35 -12.04 -6.54
CA ASP A 394 -7.39 -12.38 -5.56
C ASP A 394 -7.03 -11.96 -4.12
N LYS A 395 -5.77 -11.58 -3.89
CA LYS A 395 -5.24 -11.22 -2.57
C LYS A 395 -5.00 -9.72 -2.39
N VAL A 396 -5.17 -8.87 -3.42
CA VAL A 396 -4.94 -7.41 -3.34
C VAL A 396 -6.22 -6.64 -3.61
N ALA A 397 -6.54 -5.70 -2.72
CA ALA A 397 -7.56 -4.68 -2.94
C ALA A 397 -6.99 -3.28 -2.63
N CYS A 398 -7.14 -2.35 -3.57
CA CYS A 398 -6.79 -0.95 -3.42
C CYS A 398 -8.03 -0.16 -3.03
N TYR A 399 -7.97 0.54 -1.90
CA TYR A 399 -9.01 1.46 -1.42
C TYR A 399 -8.49 2.88 -1.47
N VAL A 400 -9.23 3.77 -2.12
CA VAL A 400 -8.93 5.20 -2.19
C VAL A 400 -9.99 5.95 -1.41
N SER A 401 -9.60 6.55 -0.28
CA SER A 401 -10.43 7.47 0.49
C SER A 401 -10.26 8.88 -0.04
N ASP A 402 -11.31 9.46 -0.61
CA ASP A 402 -11.39 10.87 -0.93
C ASP A 402 -12.07 11.62 0.22
N ASP A 403 -11.30 12.42 0.95
CA ASP A 403 -11.83 13.26 2.02
C ASP A 403 -12.33 14.63 1.51
N GLY A 404 -12.15 14.93 0.21
CA GLY A 404 -12.68 16.11 -0.47
C GLY A 404 -14.05 15.90 -1.12
N ALA A 405 -14.47 14.65 -1.34
CA ALA A 405 -15.71 14.26 -2.04
C ALA A 405 -15.85 14.92 -3.43
N ALA A 406 -14.74 15.07 -4.16
CA ALA A 406 -14.68 15.87 -5.38
C ALA A 406 -14.88 15.02 -6.63
N MET A 407 -15.78 15.45 -7.53
CA MET A 407 -16.07 14.75 -8.78
C MET A 407 -14.80 14.54 -9.64
N LEU A 408 -13.91 15.54 -9.69
CA LEU A 408 -12.60 15.42 -10.34
C LEU A 408 -11.77 14.22 -9.85
N THR A 409 -11.80 13.92 -8.54
CA THR A 409 -11.11 12.74 -7.98
C THR A 409 -11.76 11.46 -8.50
N PHE A 410 -13.09 11.42 -8.56
CA PHE A 410 -13.88 10.27 -9.00
C PHE A 410 -13.68 9.96 -10.49
N GLU A 411 -13.81 10.96 -11.37
CA GLU A 411 -13.60 10.82 -12.81
C GLU A 411 -12.17 10.43 -13.15
N ALA A 412 -11.18 11.07 -12.50
CA ALA A 412 -9.78 10.72 -12.67
C ALA A 412 -9.49 9.27 -12.23
N LEU A 413 -10.21 8.73 -11.24
CA LEU A 413 -10.12 7.33 -10.87
C LEU A 413 -10.75 6.39 -11.91
N SER A 414 -11.85 6.81 -12.56
CA SER A 414 -12.49 6.04 -13.63
C SER A 414 -11.55 5.89 -14.83
N GLU A 415 -11.01 7.00 -15.33
CA GLU A 415 -9.95 7.05 -16.36
C GLU A 415 -8.71 6.25 -15.97
N THR A 416 -8.31 6.30 -14.69
CA THR A 416 -7.20 5.50 -14.17
C THR A 416 -7.51 4.01 -14.22
N SER A 417 -8.76 3.61 -13.99
CA SER A 417 -9.20 2.21 -14.04
C SER A 417 -9.17 1.65 -15.47
N GLU A 418 -9.55 2.47 -16.46
CA GLU A 418 -9.42 2.16 -17.89
C GLU A 418 -7.95 1.97 -18.28
N PHE A 419 -7.10 2.96 -17.98
CA PHE A 419 -5.67 2.88 -18.31
C PHE A 419 -4.98 1.71 -17.58
N ALA A 420 -5.40 1.35 -16.37
CA ALA A 420 -4.90 0.17 -15.65
C ALA A 420 -5.10 -1.13 -16.43
N ARG A 421 -6.19 -1.28 -17.20
CA ARG A 421 -6.46 -2.47 -18.03
C ARG A 421 -5.44 -2.67 -19.15
N LYS A 422 -4.77 -1.59 -19.59
CA LYS A 422 -3.67 -1.62 -20.56
C LYS A 422 -2.30 -1.69 -19.85
N TRP A 423 -2.12 -0.93 -18.76
CA TRP A 423 -0.85 -0.78 -18.05
C TRP A 423 -0.43 -1.99 -17.20
N VAL A 424 -1.36 -2.62 -16.49
CA VAL A 424 -1.07 -3.74 -15.57
C VAL A 424 -0.53 -4.99 -16.29
N PRO A 425 -1.13 -5.52 -17.38
CA PRO A 425 -0.55 -6.64 -18.11
C PRO A 425 0.83 -6.28 -18.68
N PHE A 426 1.01 -5.09 -19.28
CA PHE A 426 2.31 -4.61 -19.76
C PHE A 426 3.38 -4.58 -18.64
N CYS A 427 3.03 -4.11 -17.44
CA CYS A 427 3.91 -4.10 -16.28
C CYS A 427 4.38 -5.50 -15.86
N LYS A 428 3.46 -6.45 -15.81
CA LYS A 428 3.71 -7.84 -15.37
C LYS A 428 4.48 -8.62 -16.43
N LYS A 429 4.02 -8.60 -17.69
CA LYS A 429 4.63 -9.23 -18.87
C LYS A 429 6.10 -8.86 -19.06
N PHE A 430 6.44 -7.58 -18.94
CA PHE A 430 7.80 -7.09 -19.16
C PHE A 430 8.63 -6.88 -17.88
N ASN A 431 8.06 -7.11 -16.69
CA ASN A 431 8.69 -6.84 -15.39
C ASN A 431 9.40 -5.48 -15.36
N ILE A 432 8.66 -4.40 -15.64
CA ILE A 432 9.19 -3.04 -15.57
C ILE A 432 9.19 -2.55 -14.13
N GLU A 433 10.09 -1.62 -13.79
CA GLU A 433 10.10 -0.95 -12.49
C GLU A 433 10.72 0.45 -12.62
N PRO A 434 10.14 1.51 -12.04
CA PRO A 434 9.01 1.52 -11.12
C PRO A 434 7.68 1.17 -11.81
N ARG A 435 6.63 0.94 -11.01
CA ARG A 435 5.28 0.59 -11.50
C ARG A 435 4.39 1.83 -11.74
N ALA A 436 4.83 3.02 -11.32
CA ALA A 436 4.20 4.30 -11.68
C ALA A 436 4.67 4.78 -13.07
N PRO A 437 3.77 5.05 -14.03
CA PRO A 437 4.15 5.36 -15.41
C PRO A 437 4.89 6.69 -15.59
N GLU A 438 4.51 7.78 -14.92
CA GLU A 438 5.20 9.08 -15.02
C GLU A 438 6.68 8.93 -14.67
N TRP A 439 6.95 8.28 -13.54
CA TRP A 439 8.30 8.05 -13.03
C TRP A 439 9.09 7.03 -13.85
N TYR A 440 8.43 6.09 -14.54
CA TYR A 440 9.07 5.15 -15.46
C TYR A 440 9.42 5.81 -16.81
N PHE A 441 8.50 6.56 -17.42
CA PHE A 441 8.72 7.19 -18.72
C PHE A 441 9.63 8.43 -18.65
N SER A 442 9.69 9.10 -17.49
CA SER A 442 10.60 10.25 -17.26
C SER A 442 12.05 9.86 -16.95
N GLN A 443 12.36 8.56 -16.76
CA GLN A 443 13.73 8.13 -16.47
C GLN A 443 14.62 8.19 -17.70
N LYS A 444 15.70 8.99 -17.60
CA LYS A 444 16.79 9.08 -18.59
C LYS A 444 17.79 7.90 -18.52
N ILE A 445 17.36 6.77 -17.98
CA ILE A 445 18.15 5.53 -17.87
C ILE A 445 17.90 4.71 -19.14
N ASP A 446 18.90 3.95 -19.61
CA ASP A 446 18.69 2.96 -20.66
C ASP A 446 17.61 1.94 -20.25
N TYR A 447 16.49 1.99 -20.96
CA TYR A 447 15.31 1.16 -20.73
C TYR A 447 15.37 -0.19 -21.46
N LEU A 448 16.37 -0.41 -22.33
CA LEU A 448 16.63 -1.70 -22.99
C LEU A 448 17.50 -2.62 -22.12
N ARG A 449 18.23 -2.06 -21.15
CA ARG A 449 19.07 -2.82 -20.21
C ARG A 449 18.30 -3.98 -19.57
N ASN A 450 18.85 -5.19 -19.72
CA ASN A 450 18.30 -6.46 -19.23
C ASN A 450 16.90 -6.83 -19.80
N LYS A 451 16.49 -6.28 -20.95
CA LYS A 451 15.22 -6.63 -21.62
C LYS A 451 15.46 -7.53 -22.84
N VAL A 452 15.09 -8.80 -22.70
CA VAL A 452 15.32 -9.85 -23.72
C VAL A 452 14.12 -10.14 -24.63
N HIS A 453 12.93 -9.57 -24.34
CA HIS A 453 11.71 -9.91 -25.07
C HIS A 453 11.60 -9.09 -26.38
N PRO A 454 11.52 -9.72 -27.57
CA PRO A 454 11.65 -9.02 -28.85
C PRO A 454 10.57 -7.95 -29.08
N ALA A 455 9.32 -8.22 -28.70
CA ALA A 455 8.22 -7.26 -28.88
C ALA A 455 8.29 -6.02 -27.95
N PHE A 456 9.18 -6.00 -26.93
CA PHE A 456 9.22 -4.94 -25.91
C PHE A 456 9.40 -3.54 -26.51
N VAL A 457 10.24 -3.40 -27.54
CA VAL A 457 10.51 -2.10 -28.18
C VAL A 457 9.26 -1.55 -28.88
N ARG A 458 8.42 -2.42 -29.46
CA ARG A 458 7.16 -2.05 -30.12
C ARG A 458 6.09 -1.72 -29.08
N GLU A 459 5.88 -2.62 -28.13
CA GLU A 459 4.84 -2.46 -27.10
C GLU A 459 5.13 -1.27 -26.16
N ARG A 460 6.40 -1.01 -25.80
CA ARG A 460 6.77 0.19 -25.02
C ARG A 460 6.48 1.50 -25.76
N ARG A 461 6.63 1.54 -27.09
CA ARG A 461 6.29 2.75 -27.89
C ARG A 461 4.78 2.96 -27.93
N ALA A 462 3.99 1.91 -28.11
CA ALA A 462 2.52 1.98 -28.06
C ALA A 462 2.04 2.44 -26.67
N MET A 463 2.49 1.75 -25.61
CA MET A 463 2.14 2.07 -24.22
C MET A 463 2.58 3.48 -23.78
N LYS A 464 3.63 4.06 -24.40
CA LYS A 464 3.96 5.47 -24.15
C LYS A 464 2.90 6.40 -24.72
N ARG A 465 2.40 6.19 -25.95
CA ARG A 465 1.37 7.08 -26.55
C ARG A 465 0.09 7.04 -25.73
N GLU A 466 -0.39 5.82 -25.43
CA GLU A 466 -1.50 5.55 -24.52
C GLU A 466 -1.38 6.29 -23.18
N TYR A 467 -0.18 6.38 -22.61
CA TYR A 467 0.06 7.12 -21.37
C TYR A 467 0.02 8.65 -21.54
N GLU A 468 0.60 9.20 -22.61
CA GLU A 468 0.53 10.64 -22.89
C GLU A 468 -0.92 11.06 -23.24
N GLU A 469 -1.69 10.21 -23.93
CA GLU A 469 -3.12 10.39 -24.22
C GLU A 469 -3.96 10.37 -22.93
N PHE A 470 -3.75 9.37 -22.05
CA PHE A 470 -4.34 9.35 -20.71
C PHE A 470 -4.01 10.61 -19.91
N LYS A 471 -2.75 11.07 -19.95
CA LYS A 471 -2.31 12.30 -19.29
C LYS A 471 -2.99 13.55 -19.85
N ILE A 472 -3.27 13.60 -21.15
CA ILE A 472 -4.06 14.67 -21.78
C ILE A 472 -5.51 14.63 -21.27
N ARG A 473 -6.17 13.46 -21.18
CA ARG A 473 -7.55 13.36 -20.66
C ARG A 473 -7.63 13.77 -19.19
N ILE A 474 -6.72 13.31 -18.33
CA ILE A 474 -6.64 13.76 -16.92
C ILE A 474 -6.43 15.29 -16.83
N ASN A 475 -5.58 15.88 -17.67
CA ASN A 475 -5.39 17.33 -17.71
C ASN A 475 -6.64 18.09 -18.19
N ALA A 476 -7.43 17.51 -19.11
CA ALA A 476 -8.70 18.08 -19.55
C ALA A 476 -9.73 18.08 -18.40
N LEU A 477 -9.86 16.98 -17.66
CA LEU A 477 -10.71 16.91 -16.46
C LEU A 477 -10.30 17.98 -15.42
N VAL A 478 -8.99 18.12 -15.14
CA VAL A 478 -8.46 19.15 -14.23
C VAL A 478 -8.77 20.58 -14.72
N ALA A 479 -8.77 20.83 -16.04
CA ALA A 479 -9.11 22.13 -16.61
C ALA A 479 -10.62 22.42 -16.56
N THR A 480 -11.47 21.42 -16.78
CA THR A 480 -12.93 21.52 -16.63
C THR A 480 -13.31 21.77 -15.17
N ALA A 481 -12.71 21.04 -14.23
CA ALA A 481 -12.97 21.13 -12.79
C ALA A 481 -12.69 22.51 -12.16
N GLN A 482 -11.91 23.37 -12.82
CA GLN A 482 -11.70 24.77 -12.39
C GLN A 482 -12.94 25.65 -12.61
N LYS A 483 -13.89 25.22 -13.46
CA LYS A 483 -15.13 25.92 -13.78
C LYS A 483 -16.31 25.21 -13.11
N VAL A 484 -16.50 25.46 -11.82
CA VAL A 484 -17.63 24.93 -11.05
C VAL A 484 -18.96 25.49 -11.63
N PRO A 485 -19.93 24.64 -12.03
CA PRO A 485 -21.24 25.12 -12.49
C PRO A 485 -22.06 25.73 -11.36
N GLU A 486 -22.93 26.70 -11.66
CA GLU A 486 -23.76 27.38 -10.65
C GLU A 486 -24.78 26.44 -9.97
N GLU A 487 -25.32 25.48 -10.72
CA GLU A 487 -26.21 24.42 -10.19
C GLU A 487 -25.45 23.26 -9.50
N GLY A 488 -24.12 23.34 -9.43
CA GLY A 488 -23.24 22.29 -8.94
C GLY A 488 -22.88 21.25 -10.00
N TRP A 489 -22.13 20.23 -9.60
CA TRP A 489 -21.72 19.15 -10.49
C TRP A 489 -22.87 18.15 -10.73
N THR A 490 -22.96 17.65 -11.97
CA THR A 490 -23.88 16.59 -12.40
C THR A 490 -23.07 15.42 -12.97
N MET A 491 -23.58 14.21 -12.78
CA MET A 491 -22.99 12.96 -13.28
C MET A 491 -23.45 12.66 -14.71
N GLN A 492 -22.77 11.70 -15.35
CA GLN A 492 -23.05 11.32 -16.76
C GLN A 492 -24.48 10.79 -16.97
N ASP A 493 -25.13 10.23 -15.94
CA ASP A 493 -26.54 9.82 -15.97
C ASP A 493 -27.53 10.97 -15.68
N GLY A 494 -27.06 12.21 -15.65
CA GLY A 494 -27.85 13.41 -15.37
C GLY A 494 -28.18 13.65 -13.89
N THR A 495 -27.76 12.78 -12.98
CA THR A 495 -28.02 12.96 -11.55
C THR A 495 -27.10 14.00 -10.91
N PRO A 496 -27.54 14.75 -9.87
CA PRO A 496 -26.68 15.70 -9.18
C PRO A 496 -25.62 14.98 -8.33
N TRP A 497 -24.36 15.43 -8.40
CA TRP A 497 -23.24 14.85 -7.65
C TRP A 497 -23.48 14.91 -6.13
N PRO A 498 -23.52 13.77 -5.41
CA PRO A 498 -23.85 13.77 -3.98
C PRO A 498 -22.83 14.50 -3.10
N GLY A 499 -21.59 14.65 -3.57
CA GLY A 499 -20.51 15.38 -2.88
C GLY A 499 -20.52 16.90 -3.08
N ASN A 500 -21.52 17.49 -3.76
CA ASN A 500 -21.55 18.92 -4.10
C ASN A 500 -21.36 19.87 -2.90
N ASN A 501 -21.69 19.45 -1.68
CA ASN A 501 -21.31 20.16 -0.45
C ASN A 501 -20.28 19.36 0.36
N VAL A 502 -19.02 19.78 0.32
CA VAL A 502 -17.89 19.15 1.04
C VAL A 502 -18.08 19.06 2.58
N ARG A 503 -19.04 19.81 3.15
CA ARG A 503 -19.37 19.80 4.59
C ARG A 503 -20.67 19.05 4.94
N ASP A 504 -21.52 18.75 3.97
CA ASP A 504 -22.79 18.05 4.16
C ASP A 504 -23.08 17.13 2.96
N HIS A 505 -22.55 15.91 2.99
CA HIS A 505 -22.75 14.91 1.95
C HIS A 505 -22.91 13.49 2.53
N PRO A 506 -23.72 12.62 1.88
CA PRO A 506 -23.81 11.21 2.22
C PRO A 506 -22.47 10.48 2.03
N GLY A 507 -22.32 9.33 2.68
CA GLY A 507 -21.20 8.43 2.40
C GLY A 507 -21.33 7.83 1.00
N MET A 508 -20.21 7.69 0.29
CA MET A 508 -20.17 7.21 -1.08
C MET A 508 -19.21 6.03 -1.24
N ILE A 509 -19.61 4.99 -1.98
CA ILE A 509 -18.78 3.81 -2.30
C ILE A 509 -18.97 3.43 -3.78
N GLN A 510 -17.86 3.16 -4.49
CA GLN A 510 -17.86 2.61 -5.85
C GLN A 510 -16.77 1.54 -5.99
N VAL A 511 -17.01 0.52 -6.83
CA VAL A 511 -16.04 -0.55 -7.14
C VAL A 511 -15.78 -0.59 -8.64
N PHE A 512 -14.69 0.02 -9.08
CA PHE A 512 -14.30 0.12 -10.50
C PHE A 512 -13.75 -1.21 -11.03
N LEU A 513 -12.77 -1.80 -10.34
CA LEU A 513 -12.08 -3.03 -10.78
C LEU A 513 -12.29 -4.18 -9.79
N GLY A 514 -12.15 -5.41 -10.29
CA GLY A 514 -12.18 -6.66 -9.52
C GLY A 514 -13.19 -7.66 -10.07
N GLN A 515 -13.81 -8.43 -9.18
CA GLN A 515 -14.84 -9.44 -9.49
C GLN A 515 -16.19 -8.86 -9.97
N SER A 516 -16.21 -7.62 -10.48
CA SER A 516 -17.33 -7.02 -11.21
C SER A 516 -17.40 -7.52 -12.67
N GLY A 517 -16.36 -8.24 -13.13
CA GLY A 517 -16.27 -8.78 -14.48
C GLY A 517 -15.66 -7.80 -15.50
N VAL A 518 -15.12 -6.67 -15.04
CA VAL A 518 -14.17 -5.85 -15.82
C VAL A 518 -12.82 -6.55 -15.79
N ARG A 519 -12.26 -6.83 -16.97
CA ARG A 519 -11.02 -7.58 -17.16
C ARG A 519 -10.00 -6.77 -17.96
N ASP A 520 -8.74 -7.18 -17.88
CA ASP A 520 -7.66 -6.58 -18.67
C ASP A 520 -7.79 -6.94 -20.17
N VAL A 521 -6.93 -6.36 -21.02
CA VAL A 521 -6.94 -6.58 -22.47
C VAL A 521 -6.52 -8.00 -22.90
N GLU A 522 -6.00 -8.82 -21.97
CA GLU A 522 -5.62 -10.23 -22.18
C GLU A 522 -6.69 -11.19 -21.59
N GLY A 523 -7.77 -10.66 -21.01
CA GLY A 523 -8.88 -11.43 -20.43
C GLY A 523 -8.70 -11.86 -18.97
N ASN A 524 -7.65 -11.38 -18.29
CA ASN A 524 -7.36 -11.70 -16.89
C ASN A 524 -8.10 -10.76 -15.92
N GLU A 525 -8.16 -11.17 -14.65
CA GLU A 525 -8.72 -10.36 -13.57
C GLU A 525 -7.68 -9.40 -12.96
N LEU A 526 -8.13 -8.20 -12.62
CA LEU A 526 -7.32 -7.14 -12.02
C LEU A 526 -7.58 -7.07 -10.50
N PRO A 527 -6.61 -6.59 -9.68
CA PRO A 527 -6.84 -6.29 -8.27
C PRO A 527 -8.04 -5.34 -8.09
N SER A 528 -8.77 -5.50 -6.99
CA SER A 528 -9.96 -4.69 -6.75
C SER A 528 -9.59 -3.21 -6.58
N LEU A 529 -10.36 -2.29 -7.16
CA LEU A 529 -10.23 -0.84 -6.93
C LEU A 529 -11.55 -0.31 -6.37
N VAL A 530 -11.51 0.20 -5.14
CA VAL A 530 -12.67 0.72 -4.40
C VAL A 530 -12.45 2.19 -4.09
N TYR A 531 -13.36 3.05 -4.54
CA TYR A 531 -13.46 4.46 -4.11
C TYR A 531 -14.38 4.54 -2.90
N VAL A 532 -13.99 5.34 -1.91
CA VAL A 532 -14.76 5.62 -0.70
C VAL A 532 -14.70 7.11 -0.41
N SER A 533 -15.85 7.75 -0.17
CA SER A 533 -15.93 9.04 0.52
C SER A 533 -16.79 8.87 1.77
N ARG A 534 -16.37 9.43 2.89
CA ARG A 534 -17.06 9.28 4.19
C ARG A 534 -18.31 10.16 4.23
N GLU A 535 -19.31 9.80 5.03
CA GLU A 535 -20.39 10.75 5.34
C GLU A 535 -19.82 11.91 6.15
N LYS A 536 -20.09 13.14 5.73
CA LYS A 536 -19.72 14.37 6.46
C LYS A 536 -20.96 15.22 6.67
N ARG A 537 -21.15 15.71 7.89
CA ARG A 537 -22.30 16.54 8.30
C ARG A 537 -21.81 17.73 9.14
N PRO A 538 -22.46 18.90 9.07
CA PRO A 538 -22.13 20.04 9.92
C PRO A 538 -22.23 19.68 11.41
N GLY A 539 -21.24 20.08 12.20
CA GLY A 539 -21.19 19.84 13.65
C GLY A 539 -20.52 18.52 14.09
N PHE A 540 -20.22 17.59 13.17
CA PHE A 540 -19.47 16.37 13.50
C PHE A 540 -17.96 16.58 13.30
N GLU A 541 -17.13 16.08 14.23
CA GLU A 541 -15.67 16.09 14.04
C GLU A 541 -15.21 14.88 13.23
N HIS A 542 -14.68 15.13 12.03
CA HIS A 542 -14.26 14.10 11.07
C HIS A 542 -12.78 13.67 11.18
N HIS A 543 -12.02 14.21 12.15
CA HIS A 543 -10.64 13.82 12.51
C HIS A 543 -9.59 13.67 11.37
N LYS A 544 -9.79 14.34 10.21
CA LYS A 544 -8.86 14.37 9.07
C LYS A 544 -8.43 12.94 8.64
N LYS A 545 -7.13 12.73 8.32
CA LYS A 545 -6.54 11.47 7.88
C LYS A 545 -6.78 10.32 8.86
N ALA A 546 -6.71 10.54 10.17
CA ALA A 546 -6.97 9.51 11.17
C ALA A 546 -8.39 8.92 11.04
N GLY A 547 -9.40 9.79 10.86
CA GLY A 547 -10.78 9.37 10.62
C GLY A 547 -10.99 8.73 9.25
N ALA A 548 -10.29 9.19 8.21
CA ALA A 548 -10.30 8.58 6.88
C ALA A 548 -9.79 7.13 6.94
N MET A 549 -8.63 6.93 7.56
CA MET A 549 -8.02 5.61 7.77
C MET A 549 -8.91 4.69 8.61
N ASN A 550 -9.55 5.19 9.69
CA ASN A 550 -10.45 4.38 10.52
C ASN A 550 -11.72 3.95 9.76
N ALA A 551 -12.31 4.81 8.93
CA ALA A 551 -13.42 4.41 8.06
C ALA A 551 -12.98 3.35 7.02
N LEU A 552 -11.79 3.48 6.43
CA LEU A 552 -11.23 2.47 5.53
C LEU A 552 -11.03 1.11 6.22
N VAL A 553 -10.53 1.07 7.46
CA VAL A 553 -10.40 -0.17 8.25
C VAL A 553 -11.76 -0.87 8.39
N ARG A 554 -12.82 -0.11 8.71
CA ARG A 554 -14.17 -0.66 8.90
C ARG A 554 -14.78 -1.14 7.60
N VAL A 555 -14.77 -0.32 6.55
CA VAL A 555 -15.41 -0.67 5.28
C VAL A 555 -14.70 -1.85 4.58
N SER A 556 -13.37 -1.93 4.63
CA SER A 556 -12.67 -3.08 4.05
C SER A 556 -12.83 -4.36 4.88
N ALA A 557 -13.16 -4.29 6.18
CA ALA A 557 -13.55 -5.47 6.96
C ALA A 557 -14.90 -6.07 6.52
N VAL A 558 -15.83 -5.23 6.06
CA VAL A 558 -17.12 -5.68 5.50
C VAL A 558 -16.94 -6.22 4.08
N LEU A 559 -16.02 -5.65 3.28
CA LEU A 559 -15.88 -5.96 1.86
C LEU A 559 -14.86 -7.07 1.54
N SER A 560 -13.63 -7.02 2.06
CA SER A 560 -12.53 -7.95 1.71
C SER A 560 -11.95 -8.73 2.90
N ASN A 561 -12.01 -8.13 4.08
CA ASN A 561 -11.42 -8.52 5.36
C ASN A 561 -10.00 -9.10 5.24
N ALA A 562 -9.07 -8.31 4.71
CA ALA A 562 -7.66 -8.72 4.68
C ALA A 562 -7.04 -8.65 6.09
N PRO A 563 -6.29 -9.66 6.56
CA PRO A 563 -5.62 -9.63 7.86
C PRO A 563 -4.46 -8.64 7.92
N TYR A 564 -3.98 -8.15 6.77
CA TYR A 564 -2.91 -7.16 6.65
C TYR A 564 -3.34 -5.93 5.85
N LEU A 565 -2.95 -4.74 6.32
CA LEU A 565 -3.33 -3.44 5.73
C LEU A 565 -2.05 -2.63 5.44
N LEU A 566 -1.78 -2.30 4.18
CA LEU A 566 -0.72 -1.38 3.79
C LEU A 566 -1.30 0.04 3.70
N ASN A 567 -0.66 1.02 4.35
CA ASN A 567 -1.01 2.43 4.14
C ASN A 567 0.01 3.16 3.26
N VAL A 568 -0.50 4.01 2.35
CA VAL A 568 0.29 4.78 1.39
C VAL A 568 -0.32 6.17 1.23
N ASP A 569 0.51 7.20 1.19
CA ASP A 569 0.07 8.58 0.92
C ASP A 569 0.00 8.82 -0.59
N CYS A 570 -0.88 9.73 -1.05
CA CYS A 570 -1.16 9.95 -2.47
C CYS A 570 0.10 10.32 -3.30
N ASP A 571 1.07 10.98 -2.68
CA ASP A 571 2.37 11.36 -3.25
C ASP A 571 3.43 10.24 -3.25
N HIS A 572 3.14 9.08 -2.65
CA HIS A 572 4.06 7.93 -2.51
C HIS A 572 3.62 6.74 -3.38
N TYR A 573 4.51 6.29 -4.28
CA TYR A 573 4.26 5.17 -5.20
C TYR A 573 5.15 3.94 -4.90
N ILE A 574 4.73 2.78 -5.41
CA ILE A 574 5.49 1.53 -5.30
C ILE A 574 6.59 1.48 -6.38
N ASN A 575 7.83 1.57 -5.94
CA ASN A 575 9.03 1.54 -6.77
C ASN A 575 9.64 0.12 -6.91
N ASN A 576 9.51 -0.75 -5.90
CA ASN A 576 9.87 -2.18 -5.97
C ASN A 576 8.58 -3.00 -5.94
N SER A 577 8.29 -3.71 -7.03
CA SER A 577 7.05 -4.48 -7.18
C SER A 577 6.88 -5.61 -6.16
N LYS A 578 7.98 -6.03 -5.50
CA LYS A 578 8.05 -7.14 -4.54
C LYS A 578 7.79 -6.70 -3.08
N ALA A 579 7.46 -5.43 -2.84
CA ALA A 579 7.28 -4.85 -1.50
C ALA A 579 6.33 -5.63 -0.58
N LEU A 580 5.20 -6.12 -1.12
CA LEU A 580 4.23 -6.92 -0.36
C LEU A 580 4.82 -8.27 0.06
N ARG A 581 5.54 -8.95 -0.85
CA ARG A 581 6.23 -10.22 -0.60
C ARG A 581 7.29 -10.07 0.49
N GLU A 582 8.05 -8.96 0.47
CA GLU A 582 9.01 -8.65 1.53
C GLU A 582 8.36 -8.44 2.90
N ALA A 583 7.21 -7.76 2.97
CA ALA A 583 6.46 -7.63 4.22
C ALA A 583 5.96 -8.99 4.74
N MET A 584 5.44 -9.85 3.85
CA MET A 584 4.97 -11.19 4.21
C MET A 584 6.10 -12.11 4.72
N CYS A 585 7.34 -11.94 4.27
CA CYS A 585 8.51 -12.64 4.84
C CYS A 585 8.76 -12.36 6.34
N PHE A 586 8.13 -11.32 6.90
CA PHE A 586 8.07 -11.08 8.34
C PHE A 586 6.71 -11.46 8.93
N MET A 587 5.61 -11.01 8.32
CA MET A 587 4.26 -11.13 8.90
C MET A 587 3.73 -12.57 8.93
N MET A 588 4.10 -13.40 7.95
CA MET A 588 3.69 -14.80 7.82
C MET A 588 4.70 -15.79 8.42
N ASP A 589 5.85 -15.34 8.94
CA ASP A 589 6.83 -16.25 9.56
C ASP A 589 6.25 -16.93 10.83
N PRO A 590 6.12 -18.27 10.89
CA PRO A 590 5.48 -18.93 12.03
C PRO A 590 6.19 -18.72 13.38
N GLN A 591 7.52 -18.48 13.37
CA GLN A 591 8.31 -18.36 14.60
C GLN A 591 8.30 -16.95 15.21
N SER A 592 8.27 -15.91 14.38
CA SER A 592 8.39 -14.50 14.80
C SER A 592 7.25 -13.59 14.34
N GLY A 593 6.53 -13.92 13.26
CA GLY A 593 5.47 -13.12 12.65
C GLY A 593 4.25 -12.87 13.53
N LYS A 594 3.86 -13.85 14.36
CA LYS A 594 2.70 -13.73 15.27
C LYS A 594 2.80 -12.56 16.26
N LYS A 595 4.00 -12.05 16.56
CA LYS A 595 4.21 -10.89 17.45
C LYS A 595 4.43 -9.56 16.72
N ILE A 596 4.39 -9.55 15.39
CA ILE A 596 4.60 -8.34 14.59
C ILE A 596 3.28 -7.62 14.36
N CYS A 597 3.20 -6.35 14.79
CA CYS A 597 2.06 -5.47 14.50
C CYS A 597 2.22 -4.74 13.17
N TYR A 598 3.42 -4.32 12.79
CA TYR A 598 3.67 -3.70 11.49
C TYR A 598 5.11 -3.83 10.97
N VAL A 599 5.24 -3.79 9.64
CA VAL A 599 6.50 -3.66 8.90
C VAL A 599 6.57 -2.26 8.27
N GLN A 600 7.47 -1.42 8.77
CA GLN A 600 7.74 -0.08 8.24
C GLN A 600 8.90 -0.14 7.23
N PHE A 601 8.72 0.50 6.08
CA PHE A 601 9.77 0.70 5.09
C PHE A 601 10.36 2.13 5.18
N PRO A 602 11.61 2.38 4.72
CA PRO A 602 12.15 3.73 4.61
C PRO A 602 11.38 4.54 3.56
N GLN A 603 10.93 5.73 3.95
CA GLN A 603 10.55 6.76 2.98
C GLN A 603 11.81 7.25 2.26
N ARG A 604 11.70 7.42 0.95
CA ARG A 604 12.73 7.98 0.07
C ARG A 604 12.04 8.90 -0.92
N PHE A 605 12.68 9.99 -1.30
CA PHE A 605 12.07 10.95 -2.22
C PHE A 605 12.87 11.09 -3.51
N ASP A 606 12.15 11.35 -4.60
CA ASP A 606 12.71 11.77 -5.89
C ASP A 606 12.81 13.30 -5.97
N GLY A 607 13.38 13.82 -7.06
CA GLY A 607 13.50 15.27 -7.33
C GLY A 607 14.52 16.03 -6.47
N ILE A 608 15.25 15.35 -5.58
CA ILE A 608 16.20 15.98 -4.65
C ILE A 608 17.50 16.38 -5.38
N ASP A 609 17.86 17.66 -5.33
CA ASP A 609 19.12 18.18 -5.88
C ASP A 609 20.38 17.47 -5.32
N ARG A 610 21.48 17.54 -6.08
CA ARG A 610 22.80 17.02 -5.69
C ARG A 610 23.28 17.55 -4.34
N HIS A 611 23.01 18.82 -4.01
CA HIS A 611 23.47 19.44 -2.77
C HIS A 611 22.56 19.18 -1.56
N ASP A 612 21.31 18.73 -1.76
CA ASP A 612 20.26 18.53 -0.74
C ASP A 612 20.28 19.57 0.40
N ARG A 613 20.31 20.87 0.04
CA ARG A 613 20.48 21.98 1.00
C ARG A 613 19.39 22.04 2.08
N TYR A 614 18.22 21.44 1.83
CA TYR A 614 17.10 21.36 2.78
C TYR A 614 17.09 20.06 3.61
N SER A 615 18.07 19.16 3.40
CA SER A 615 18.22 17.86 4.06
C SER A 615 16.95 17.00 3.97
N ASN A 616 16.29 17.03 2.81
CA ASN A 616 15.00 16.37 2.58
C ASN A 616 15.12 14.84 2.58
N ARG A 617 16.32 14.28 2.37
CA ARG A 617 16.56 12.82 2.49
C ARG A 617 16.43 12.29 3.92
N ASN A 618 16.56 13.14 4.94
CA ASN A 618 16.50 12.81 6.37
C ASN A 618 17.26 11.51 6.74
N VAL A 619 18.47 11.34 6.21
CA VAL A 619 19.20 10.06 6.27
C VAL A 619 19.55 9.63 7.69
N VAL A 620 19.78 10.56 8.62
CA VAL A 620 20.09 10.22 10.03
C VAL A 620 18.91 9.51 10.69
N PHE A 621 17.67 9.96 10.42
CA PHE A 621 16.48 9.35 10.98
C PHE A 621 16.24 7.95 10.40
N PHE A 622 16.19 7.82 9.07
CA PHE A 622 15.88 6.55 8.41
C PHE A 622 17.04 5.55 8.41
N ASP A 623 18.27 5.98 8.14
CA ASP A 623 19.43 5.08 8.04
C ASP A 623 20.22 4.87 9.35
N ILE A 624 19.99 5.64 10.41
CA ILE A 624 20.67 5.44 11.71
C ILE A 624 19.66 5.17 12.82
N ASN A 625 18.75 6.10 13.13
CA ASN A 625 17.84 5.97 14.27
C ASN A 625 16.96 4.71 14.14
N MET A 626 16.25 4.54 13.02
CA MET A 626 15.33 3.40 12.82
C MET A 626 15.99 2.03 12.89
N LYS A 627 17.26 1.91 12.46
CA LYS A 627 18.04 0.66 12.58
C LYS A 627 18.39 0.33 14.04
N GLY A 628 18.58 1.36 14.88
CA GLY A 628 18.71 1.23 16.34
C GLY A 628 17.43 0.68 16.97
N LEU A 629 16.30 1.32 16.70
CA LEU A 629 14.99 0.92 17.25
C LEU A 629 14.56 -0.48 16.83
N ASP A 630 14.85 -0.89 15.58
CA ASP A 630 14.54 -2.24 15.09
C ASP A 630 15.19 -3.37 15.92
N GLY A 631 16.36 -3.09 16.52
CA GLY A 631 17.03 -3.99 17.44
C GLY A 631 16.36 -4.09 18.82
N ILE A 632 15.64 -3.05 19.24
CA ILE A 632 14.99 -2.93 20.55
C ILE A 632 13.57 -3.53 20.47
N GLN A 633 12.55 -2.75 20.11
CA GLN A 633 11.16 -3.21 19.93
C GLN A 633 10.64 -3.01 18.50
N GLY A 634 11.31 -2.21 17.67
CA GLY A 634 10.92 -1.96 16.28
C GLY A 634 10.94 -0.47 15.95
N PRO A 635 10.95 -0.09 14.66
CA PRO A 635 10.82 1.32 14.25
C PRO A 635 9.46 1.88 14.69
N ILE A 636 9.40 3.19 14.91
CA ILE A 636 8.12 3.91 15.06
C ILE A 636 7.42 4.01 13.69
N TYR A 637 6.09 4.07 13.70
CA TYR A 637 5.29 4.38 12.51
C TYR A 637 5.41 5.86 12.14
N VAL A 638 5.49 6.16 10.85
CA VAL A 638 5.83 7.49 10.29
C VAL A 638 4.91 7.94 9.15
N GLY A 639 3.64 7.54 9.20
CA GLY A 639 2.58 8.11 8.35
C GLY A 639 2.33 7.47 6.98
N THR A 640 3.32 6.78 6.38
CA THR A 640 3.20 6.11 5.06
C THR A 640 4.22 4.97 4.89
N GLY A 641 3.92 4.01 4.01
CA GLY A 641 4.81 2.90 3.64
C GLY A 641 4.91 1.80 4.71
N CYS A 642 3.78 1.50 5.37
CA CYS A 642 3.74 0.60 6.52
C CYS A 642 2.65 -0.49 6.37
N VAL A 643 3.03 -1.76 6.54
CA VAL A 643 2.12 -2.91 6.48
C VAL A 643 1.74 -3.36 7.89
N PHE A 644 0.52 -3.06 8.31
CA PHE A 644 -0.06 -3.39 9.60
C PHE A 644 -0.76 -4.75 9.63
N ARG A 645 -0.88 -5.34 10.83
CA ARG A 645 -1.79 -6.44 11.17
C ARG A 645 -3.13 -5.86 11.65
N ARG A 646 -4.24 -6.22 11.00
CA ARG A 646 -5.60 -5.74 11.32
C ARG A 646 -5.95 -5.91 12.80
N GLN A 647 -5.72 -7.10 13.36
CA GLN A 647 -5.98 -7.40 14.78
C GLN A 647 -5.16 -6.51 15.76
N ALA A 648 -3.99 -6.02 15.36
CA ALA A 648 -3.21 -5.11 16.20
C ALA A 648 -3.74 -3.66 16.14
N LEU A 649 -4.38 -3.25 15.04
CA LEU A 649 -5.12 -1.98 14.93
C LEU A 649 -6.47 -2.04 15.67
N TYR A 650 -7.09 -3.22 15.78
CA TYR A 650 -8.28 -3.46 16.61
C TYR A 650 -8.01 -3.38 18.13
N GLY A 651 -6.79 -3.05 18.56
CA GLY A 651 -6.46 -2.89 19.98
C GLY A 651 -6.61 -4.19 20.77
N TYR A 652 -6.13 -5.31 20.21
CA TYR A 652 -5.86 -6.54 20.95
C TYR A 652 -4.39 -6.56 21.42
N ASP A 653 -4.10 -7.25 22.53
CA ASP A 653 -2.74 -7.40 23.05
C ASP A 653 -1.90 -8.40 22.24
N ALA A 654 -0.58 -8.22 22.23
CA ALA A 654 0.32 -9.08 21.46
C ALA A 654 0.41 -10.51 22.06
N PRO A 655 0.20 -11.57 21.26
CA PRO A 655 -0.01 -12.93 21.78
C PRO A 655 1.11 -13.40 22.70
N VAL A 656 0.75 -13.76 23.94
CA VAL A 656 1.71 -14.13 24.98
C VAL A 656 2.35 -15.47 24.65
N LYS A 657 3.68 -15.56 24.71
CA LYS A 657 4.35 -16.87 24.65
C LYS A 657 4.05 -17.60 25.97
N LYS A 658 3.15 -18.60 25.94
CA LYS A 658 3.05 -19.61 27.00
C LYS A 658 4.48 -20.14 27.24
N LYS A 659 5.05 -19.87 28.42
CA LYS A 659 6.36 -20.42 28.78
C LYS A 659 6.19 -21.94 28.86
N PRO A 660 7.11 -22.75 28.31
CA PRO A 660 7.10 -24.18 28.63
C PRO A 660 7.21 -24.32 30.16
N PRO A 661 6.46 -25.25 30.78
CA PRO A 661 6.56 -25.48 32.22
C PRO A 661 8.03 -25.82 32.54
N GLY A 662 8.64 -25.04 33.43
CA GLY A 662 10.06 -25.16 33.71
C GLY A 662 10.36 -26.52 34.30
N LYS A 663 11.09 -27.37 33.57
CA LYS A 663 11.61 -28.63 34.07
C LYS A 663 12.70 -28.37 35.13
N THR A 664 12.28 -27.97 36.33
CA THR A 664 13.11 -27.95 37.52
C THR A 664 13.37 -29.40 37.93
N CYS A 665 14.41 -30.00 37.34
CA CYS A 665 14.96 -31.26 37.82
C CYS A 665 15.36 -31.08 39.29
N ASN A 666 14.66 -31.78 40.18
CA ASN A 666 14.71 -31.51 41.63
C ASN A 666 15.91 -32.20 42.31
N CYS A 667 17.07 -32.15 41.65
CA CYS A 667 18.26 -32.91 41.97
C CYS A 667 19.54 -32.10 41.72
N TRP A 668 19.98 -31.36 42.75
CA TRP A 668 21.40 -31.22 43.13
C TRP A 668 21.47 -30.88 44.65
N PRO A 669 22.54 -31.26 45.38
CA PRO A 669 22.51 -31.26 46.85
C PRO A 669 22.70 -29.89 47.52
N LYS A 670 22.20 -29.76 48.76
CA LYS A 670 22.24 -28.53 49.56
C LYS A 670 23.61 -28.24 50.23
N TRP A 671 24.66 -27.96 49.46
CA TRP A 671 25.91 -27.40 50.03
C TRP A 671 26.77 -26.60 49.03
N CYS A 672 26.32 -25.41 48.59
CA CYS A 672 27.21 -24.27 48.25
C CYS A 672 26.41 -22.98 47.95
N CYS A 673 25.86 -22.30 48.98
CA CYS A 673 25.38 -20.91 48.83
C CYS A 673 25.22 -20.22 50.20
N LEU A 674 26.33 -19.72 50.73
CA LEU A 674 26.40 -18.75 51.82
C LEU A 674 27.07 -17.47 51.28
N CYS A 675 26.80 -16.32 51.91
CA CYS A 675 27.04 -14.96 51.38
C CYS A 675 26.15 -14.64 50.15
N CYS A 676 25.17 -13.72 50.18
CA CYS A 676 24.65 -12.78 51.20
C CYS A 676 23.11 -12.67 51.03
N GLY A 677 22.29 -12.17 51.96
CA GLY A 677 22.53 -11.71 53.33
C GLY A 677 21.42 -10.75 53.81
N SER A 678 20.48 -11.22 54.64
CA SER A 678 19.40 -10.44 55.33
C SER A 678 18.30 -9.80 54.44
N ARG A 679 17.07 -9.53 54.90
CA ARG A 679 16.28 -9.97 56.08
C ARG A 679 14.78 -9.76 55.77
N LYS A 680 13.89 -10.66 56.20
CA LYS A 680 12.44 -10.41 56.29
C LYS A 680 11.89 -11.00 57.60
N ASN A 681 11.37 -10.14 58.48
CA ASN A 681 10.63 -10.56 59.67
C ASN A 681 9.13 -10.37 59.46
N LYS A 682 8.33 -11.37 59.85
CA LYS A 682 6.90 -11.25 60.16
C LYS A 682 6.70 -11.62 61.63
N LYS A 683 5.84 -10.89 62.33
CA LYS A 683 4.95 -11.40 63.40
C LYS A 683 3.78 -10.43 63.57
N ALA A 684 2.67 -10.91 64.11
CA ALA A 684 1.36 -10.25 64.05
C ALA A 684 0.75 -10.03 65.45
N LYS A 685 -0.29 -9.19 65.53
CA LYS A 685 -1.39 -9.25 66.53
C LYS A 685 -2.55 -8.32 66.14
N GLN A 686 -3.78 -8.71 66.47
CA GLN A 686 -4.97 -7.81 66.56
C GLN A 686 -5.17 -7.35 68.03
N PRO A 687 -6.00 -6.33 68.29
CA PRO A 687 -7.39 -6.60 68.73
C PRO A 687 -8.47 -5.65 68.13
N LYS A 688 -9.75 -5.88 68.47
CA LYS A 688 -10.96 -5.15 67.99
C LYS A 688 -11.35 -3.95 68.89
N LYS A 689 -11.99 -2.90 68.33
CA LYS A 689 -13.29 -2.34 68.80
C LYS A 689 -13.89 -1.17 67.95
N ASP A 690 -15.12 -1.40 67.48
CA ASP A 690 -16.33 -0.54 67.36
C ASP A 690 -16.38 0.99 67.06
N LYS A 691 -17.35 1.30 66.16
CA LYS A 691 -18.34 2.44 66.11
C LYS A 691 -18.13 3.73 65.26
N LYS A 692 -19.03 3.85 64.27
CA LYS A 692 -19.77 5.04 63.73
C LYS A 692 -19.07 6.16 62.89
N LYS A 693 -19.12 5.96 61.56
CA LYS A 693 -19.82 6.81 60.55
C LYS A 693 -19.51 8.33 60.46
N LYS A 694 -18.75 8.75 59.44
CA LYS A 694 -19.13 9.85 58.50
C LYS A 694 -18.35 9.84 57.17
N SER A 695 -18.96 10.46 56.16
CA SER A 695 -18.59 10.46 54.72
C SER A 695 -17.33 11.25 54.36
N LYS A 696 -16.59 10.79 53.33
CA LYS A 696 -16.25 11.59 52.13
C LYS A 696 -15.74 10.72 50.96
N ASN A 697 -16.16 11.06 49.73
CA ASN A 697 -15.76 10.35 48.49
C ASN A 697 -14.31 10.65 48.09
N LYS A 698 -13.59 9.64 47.59
CA LYS A 698 -12.65 9.80 46.46
C LYS A 698 -12.35 8.46 45.77
N GLU A 699 -13.20 8.07 44.84
CA GLU A 699 -13.10 6.82 44.08
C GLU A 699 -13.02 7.11 42.57
N ALA A 700 -11.92 6.70 41.93
CA ALA A 700 -11.77 6.66 40.47
C ALA A 700 -10.53 5.84 40.05
N SER A 701 -10.69 5.01 39.01
CA SER A 701 -9.61 4.57 38.10
C SER A 701 -8.46 3.70 38.65
N LYS A 702 -8.73 2.68 39.51
CA LYS A 702 -7.69 1.69 39.90
C LYS A 702 -8.08 0.21 40.01
N GLN A 703 -9.31 -0.21 39.67
CA GLN A 703 -9.74 -1.60 39.93
C GLN A 703 -10.71 -2.18 38.89
N ILE A 704 -10.22 -2.37 37.65
CA ILE A 704 -10.92 -3.18 36.62
C ILE A 704 -9.98 -4.23 36.00
N HIS A 705 -8.78 -3.84 35.54
CA HIS A 705 -7.98 -4.69 34.63
C HIS A 705 -6.92 -5.61 35.26
N ALA A 706 -7.11 -6.07 36.50
CA ALA A 706 -6.06 -6.78 37.26
C ALA A 706 -6.49 -8.14 37.86
N LEU A 707 -7.66 -8.68 37.50
CA LEU A 707 -8.20 -9.93 38.09
C LEU A 707 -8.80 -10.95 37.10
N GLU A 708 -9.19 -10.55 35.88
CA GLU A 708 -9.72 -11.48 34.85
C GLU A 708 -8.60 -12.29 34.17
N ASN A 709 -7.86 -13.14 34.90
CA ASN A 709 -6.80 -14.01 34.34
C ASN A 709 -6.51 -15.31 35.14
N ILE A 710 -7.38 -15.71 36.07
CA ILE A 710 -7.29 -16.99 36.79
C ILE A 710 -8.69 -17.60 36.98
N GLU A 711 -9.33 -18.02 35.89
CA GLU A 711 -10.35 -19.09 35.86
C GLU A 711 -10.77 -19.35 34.39
N GLU A 712 -9.93 -20.07 33.65
CA GLU A 712 -10.30 -20.63 32.35
C GLU A 712 -9.44 -21.89 32.09
N GLY A 713 -9.99 -23.05 32.41
CA GLY A 713 -9.28 -24.31 32.46
C GLY A 713 -10.01 -25.42 31.75
N VAL A 714 -9.73 -25.57 30.45
CA VAL A 714 -10.11 -26.69 29.57
C VAL A 714 -11.62 -26.91 29.38
N GLU A 715 -12.10 -26.54 28.21
CA GLU A 715 -13.08 -27.37 27.48
C GLU A 715 -12.80 -27.24 25.97
N GLU A 716 -13.17 -28.27 25.20
CA GLU A 716 -12.76 -28.43 23.80
C GLU A 716 -13.92 -28.12 22.83
N THR A 717 -13.58 -27.47 21.71
CA THR A 717 -14.34 -27.41 20.45
C THR A 717 -15.87 -27.52 20.52
N ASN A 718 -16.57 -26.39 20.67
CA ASN A 718 -17.82 -26.15 19.95
C ASN A 718 -18.03 -24.65 19.70
N ALA A 719 -18.69 -24.31 18.60
CA ALA A 719 -18.91 -22.92 18.17
C ALA A 719 -20.17 -22.33 18.83
N GLU A 720 -20.17 -22.22 20.15
CA GLU A 720 -21.26 -21.59 20.89
C GLU A 720 -21.26 -20.06 20.74
N LYS A 721 -22.46 -19.45 20.80
CA LYS A 721 -22.61 -18.01 20.61
C LYS A 721 -22.00 -17.23 21.77
N PRO A 722 -21.27 -16.13 21.52
CA PRO A 722 -20.81 -15.24 22.59
C PRO A 722 -21.99 -14.75 23.42
N SER A 723 -21.90 -14.91 24.75
CA SER A 723 -22.95 -14.50 25.70
C SER A 723 -23.29 -13.01 25.57
N ASP A 724 -24.53 -12.61 25.87
CA ASP A 724 -25.01 -11.24 25.61
C ASP A 724 -24.12 -10.16 26.25
N MET A 725 -23.59 -10.41 27.45
CA MET A 725 -22.63 -9.52 28.13
C MET A 725 -21.31 -9.36 27.38
N SER A 726 -20.87 -10.36 26.61
CA SER A 726 -19.70 -10.28 25.75
C SER A 726 -20.01 -9.62 24.40
N ARG A 727 -21.21 -9.82 23.82
CA ARG A 727 -21.68 -9.07 22.64
C ARG A 727 -21.79 -7.57 22.94
N MET A 728 -22.39 -7.17 24.05
CA MET A 728 -22.46 -5.76 24.47
C MET A 728 -21.07 -5.14 24.71
N LYS A 729 -20.09 -5.91 25.22
CA LYS A 729 -18.68 -5.46 25.32
C LYS A 729 -18.07 -5.21 23.93
N LEU A 730 -18.33 -6.09 22.96
CA LEU A 730 -17.83 -5.97 21.57
C LEU A 730 -18.51 -4.81 20.81
N GLU A 731 -19.83 -4.69 20.89
CA GLU A 731 -20.61 -3.59 20.28
C GLU A 731 -20.16 -2.23 20.81
N LYS A 732 -19.89 -2.10 22.12
CA LYS A 732 -19.30 -0.88 22.69
C LYS A 732 -17.89 -0.60 22.14
N LYS A 733 -17.05 -1.63 21.95
CA LYS A 733 -15.69 -1.46 21.44
C LYS A 733 -15.67 -1.06 19.96
N PHE A 734 -16.47 -1.74 19.14
CA PHE A 734 -16.34 -1.76 17.67
C PHE A 734 -17.48 -1.06 16.91
N GLY A 735 -18.61 -0.77 17.54
CA GLY A 735 -19.80 -0.15 16.95
C GLY A 735 -20.94 -1.13 16.71
N GLN A 736 -22.04 -0.61 16.14
CA GLN A 736 -23.35 -1.29 16.11
C GLN A 736 -23.57 -2.25 14.92
N SER A 737 -22.68 -2.29 13.92
CA SER A 737 -22.84 -3.23 12.79
C SER A 737 -22.50 -4.66 13.24
N PRO A 738 -23.45 -5.62 13.21
CA PRO A 738 -23.17 -6.99 13.59
C PRO A 738 -22.22 -7.65 12.58
N VAL A 739 -22.36 -7.34 11.29
CA VAL A 739 -21.49 -7.85 10.22
C VAL A 739 -20.05 -7.39 10.41
N PHE A 740 -19.83 -6.14 10.85
CA PHE A 740 -18.50 -5.67 11.21
C PHE A 740 -17.95 -6.38 12.45
N VAL A 741 -18.75 -6.49 13.53
CA VAL A 741 -18.33 -7.13 14.78
C VAL A 741 -17.95 -8.60 14.54
N ASP A 742 -18.80 -9.39 13.90
CA ASP A 742 -18.56 -10.81 13.63
C ASP A 742 -17.35 -10.97 12.66
N SER A 743 -17.16 -10.06 11.70
CA SER A 743 -15.96 -10.00 10.82
C SER A 743 -14.65 -9.74 11.61
N THR A 744 -14.70 -8.98 12.71
CA THR A 744 -13.49 -8.75 13.55
C THR A 744 -13.00 -9.97 14.31
N LEU A 745 -13.84 -11.01 14.48
CA LEU A 745 -13.50 -12.22 15.24
C LEU A 745 -12.67 -13.22 14.42
N LEU A 746 -12.55 -13.05 13.10
CA LEU A 746 -11.70 -13.88 12.25
C LEU A 746 -10.22 -13.45 12.34
N GLU A 747 -9.33 -14.29 12.88
CA GLU A 747 -7.89 -13.97 12.93
C GLU A 747 -7.23 -13.96 11.54
N ASP A 748 -7.56 -14.94 10.68
CA ASP A 748 -7.03 -15.07 9.32
C ASP A 748 -7.80 -14.23 8.27
N GLY A 749 -8.90 -13.59 8.68
CA GLY A 749 -9.75 -12.75 7.84
C GLY A 749 -10.72 -13.53 6.93
N GLY A 750 -11.21 -12.86 5.88
CA GLY A 750 -12.28 -13.38 5.01
C GLY A 750 -13.69 -12.89 5.40
N VAL A 751 -14.67 -13.21 4.56
CA VAL A 751 -16.07 -12.74 4.71
C VAL A 751 -16.95 -13.91 5.15
N THR A 752 -17.78 -13.70 6.17
CA THR A 752 -18.63 -14.74 6.78
C THR A 752 -19.91 -14.99 5.96
N GLY A 753 -19.86 -15.99 5.08
CA GLY A 753 -21.03 -16.56 4.39
C GLY A 753 -21.59 -15.75 3.22
N ASP A 754 -22.50 -16.38 2.46
CA ASP A 754 -23.19 -15.80 1.29
C ASP A 754 -24.27 -14.78 1.68
N LEU A 755 -23.88 -13.73 2.39
CA LEU A 755 -24.73 -12.56 2.62
C LEU A 755 -25.12 -11.92 1.27
N LYS A 756 -26.41 -11.66 1.08
CA LYS A 756 -26.94 -11.06 -0.15
C LYS A 756 -26.20 -9.75 -0.44
N ARG A 757 -25.71 -9.59 -1.68
CA ARG A 757 -24.81 -8.49 -2.07
C ARG A 757 -25.30 -7.09 -1.65
N ALA A 758 -26.62 -6.86 -1.68
CA ALA A 758 -27.23 -5.62 -1.24
C ALA A 758 -27.11 -5.34 0.28
N SER A 759 -27.14 -6.35 1.16
CA SER A 759 -26.97 -6.13 2.61
C SER A 759 -25.54 -5.78 2.96
N LEU A 760 -24.54 -6.42 2.33
CA LEU A 760 -23.12 -6.05 2.48
C LEU A 760 -22.87 -4.58 2.10
N LEU A 761 -23.54 -4.09 1.05
CA LEU A 761 -23.42 -2.69 0.60
C LEU A 761 -24.13 -1.72 1.55
N LYS A 762 -25.29 -2.08 2.13
CA LYS A 762 -25.95 -1.25 3.17
C LYS A 762 -25.10 -1.16 4.45
N GLU A 763 -24.53 -2.28 4.90
CA GLU A 763 -23.61 -2.33 6.05
C GLU A 763 -22.33 -1.52 5.77
N ALA A 764 -21.78 -1.60 4.55
CA ALA A 764 -20.61 -0.82 4.15
C ALA A 764 -20.86 0.71 4.23
N ILE A 765 -22.05 1.19 3.82
CA ILE A 765 -22.47 2.59 4.00
C ILE A 765 -22.67 2.93 5.49
N GLN A 766 -23.25 2.02 6.28
CA GLN A 766 -23.45 2.23 7.72
C GLN A 766 -22.13 2.42 8.49
N VAL A 767 -21.10 1.62 8.20
CA VAL A 767 -19.82 1.72 8.93
C VAL A 767 -18.98 2.95 8.55
N ILE A 768 -19.29 3.64 7.46
CA ILE A 768 -18.67 4.94 7.07
C ILE A 768 -19.53 6.16 7.43
N SER A 769 -20.67 5.97 8.10
CA SER A 769 -21.55 7.06 8.55
C SER A 769 -20.90 7.92 9.64
N CYS A 770 -21.23 9.21 9.69
CA CYS A 770 -20.54 10.18 10.54
C CYS A 770 -20.73 9.93 12.05
N GLY A 771 -21.86 9.32 12.43
CA GLY A 771 -22.17 8.96 13.81
C GLY A 771 -21.75 7.55 14.23
N TYR A 772 -21.12 6.75 13.34
CA TYR A 772 -20.76 5.36 13.67
C TYR A 772 -19.76 5.26 14.84
N GLU A 773 -18.95 6.30 15.04
CA GLU A 773 -17.90 6.33 16.07
C GLU A 773 -18.45 6.82 17.44
N ASP A 774 -19.68 7.36 17.48
CA ASP A 774 -20.29 7.88 18.70
C ASP A 774 -20.44 6.79 19.77
N LYS A 775 -20.01 7.11 21.00
CA LYS A 775 -20.01 6.21 22.18
C LYS A 775 -19.14 4.95 22.04
N THR A 776 -18.46 4.73 20.91
CA THR A 776 -17.51 3.61 20.71
C THR A 776 -16.11 3.92 21.24
N GLU A 777 -15.19 2.95 21.18
CA GLU A 777 -13.77 3.16 21.53
C GLU A 777 -12.85 3.48 20.31
N TRP A 778 -13.44 3.69 19.12
CA TRP A 778 -12.73 4.18 17.94
C TRP A 778 -12.03 5.52 18.21
N GLY A 779 -10.80 5.66 17.69
CA GLY A 779 -9.94 6.82 17.90
C GLY A 779 -9.35 6.97 19.31
N LYS A 780 -9.88 6.26 20.31
CA LYS A 780 -9.48 6.36 21.73
C LYS A 780 -8.56 5.22 22.13
N GLU A 781 -8.96 4.01 21.77
CA GLU A 781 -8.26 2.76 22.07
C GLU A 781 -8.18 1.83 20.83
N VAL A 782 -9.01 2.06 19.80
CA VAL A 782 -9.14 1.27 18.56
C VAL A 782 -8.83 2.12 17.32
N GLY A 783 -8.05 1.57 16.39
CA GLY A 783 -7.68 2.22 15.12
C GLY A 783 -6.50 3.20 15.24
N TRP A 784 -6.42 4.14 14.30
CA TRP A 784 -5.60 5.34 14.41
C TRP A 784 -6.13 6.23 15.52
N ILE A 785 -5.23 6.69 16.40
CA ILE A 785 -5.58 7.39 17.64
C ILE A 785 -5.74 8.89 17.40
N TYR A 786 -6.84 9.46 17.88
CA TYR A 786 -7.22 10.87 17.70
C TYR A 786 -6.59 11.79 18.77
N GLY A 787 -6.68 13.10 18.55
CA GLY A 787 -6.25 14.12 19.50
C GLY A 787 -4.82 14.64 19.31
N SER A 788 -4.18 14.38 18.17
CA SER A 788 -2.96 15.08 17.75
C SER A 788 -2.84 15.16 16.22
N VAL A 789 -2.07 16.15 15.74
CA VAL A 789 -1.62 16.34 14.35
C VAL A 789 -0.54 15.33 13.92
N THR A 790 0.02 14.56 14.86
CA THR A 790 0.90 13.40 14.58
C THR A 790 0.28 12.10 15.13
N GLU A 791 -0.85 11.68 14.54
CA GLU A 791 -1.54 10.43 14.90
C GLU A 791 -0.68 9.18 14.69
N ASP A 792 0.35 9.27 13.84
CA ASP A 792 1.22 8.17 13.44
C ASP A 792 2.13 7.69 14.58
N ILE A 793 2.91 8.60 15.16
CA ILE A 793 3.80 8.29 16.29
C ILE A 793 2.96 7.80 17.49
N LEU A 794 1.80 8.44 17.72
CA LEU A 794 0.88 8.09 18.81
C LEU A 794 0.24 6.69 18.64
N THR A 795 -0.21 6.35 17.44
CA THR A 795 -0.76 5.02 17.13
C THR A 795 0.32 3.94 17.28
N GLY A 796 1.52 4.17 16.73
CA GLY A 796 2.65 3.25 16.89
C GLY A 796 3.03 3.02 18.35
N PHE A 797 3.07 4.09 19.15
CA PHE A 797 3.34 4.06 20.59
C PHE A 797 2.30 3.24 21.38
N LYS A 798 1.01 3.45 21.10
CA LYS A 798 -0.10 2.69 21.71
C LYS A 798 0.04 1.19 21.42
N MET A 799 0.31 0.81 20.16
CA MET A 799 0.55 -0.59 19.79
C MET A 799 1.75 -1.21 20.53
N HIS A 800 2.87 -0.49 20.65
CA HIS A 800 4.05 -0.97 21.39
C HIS A 800 3.78 -1.10 22.90
N CYS A 801 2.92 -0.26 23.48
CA CYS A 801 2.46 -0.40 24.87
C CYS A 801 1.65 -1.70 25.09
N HIS A 802 0.88 -2.14 24.10
CA HIS A 802 0.20 -3.46 24.05
C HIS A 802 1.16 -4.64 23.76
N GLY A 803 2.47 -4.42 23.92
CA GLY A 803 3.51 -5.47 23.83
C GLY A 803 3.81 -5.98 22.43
N TRP A 804 3.26 -5.33 21.39
CA TRP A 804 3.57 -5.66 20.00
C TRP A 804 5.00 -5.22 19.62
N ARG A 805 5.52 -5.85 18.57
CA ARG A 805 6.83 -5.56 17.99
C ARG A 805 6.64 -5.05 16.56
N SER A 806 7.38 -4.05 16.12
CA SER A 806 7.46 -3.69 14.70
C SER A 806 8.74 -4.19 14.04
N VAL A 807 8.84 -4.03 12.72
CA VAL A 807 10.01 -4.40 11.91
C VAL A 807 10.36 -3.28 10.96
N TYR A 808 11.64 -2.97 10.83
CA TYR A 808 12.17 -2.15 9.75
C TYR A 808 12.71 -3.01 8.62
N CYS A 809 12.23 -2.81 7.39
CA CYS A 809 12.75 -3.49 6.20
C CYS A 809 13.45 -2.51 5.26
N ILE A 810 14.69 -2.82 4.85
CA ILE A 810 15.48 -2.00 3.92
C ILE A 810 16.02 -2.89 2.80
N PRO A 811 15.24 -3.15 1.75
CA PRO A 811 15.72 -3.82 0.54
C PRO A 811 16.71 -2.97 -0.25
N LYS A 812 17.45 -3.64 -1.16
CA LYS A 812 18.40 -3.02 -2.09
C LYS A 812 17.74 -1.96 -3.00
N ARG A 813 16.51 -2.20 -3.43
CA ARG A 813 15.65 -1.22 -4.13
C ARG A 813 14.57 -0.75 -3.15
N ALA A 814 14.58 0.54 -2.81
CA ALA A 814 13.59 1.11 -1.89
C ALA A 814 12.16 0.81 -2.36
N CYS A 815 11.32 0.28 -1.47
CA CYS A 815 9.96 -0.15 -1.82
C CYS A 815 9.04 0.99 -2.22
N PHE A 816 9.05 2.05 -1.41
CA PHE A 816 8.24 3.24 -1.62
C PHE A 816 9.14 4.41 -1.98
N LYS A 817 8.63 5.26 -2.86
CA LYS A 817 9.23 6.55 -3.19
C LYS A 817 8.13 7.61 -3.29
N GLY A 818 8.43 8.85 -2.90
CA GLY A 818 7.48 9.96 -3.04
C GLY A 818 8.12 11.26 -3.52
N SER A 819 7.33 12.32 -3.58
CA SER A 819 7.77 13.66 -3.97
C SER A 819 8.19 14.48 -2.74
N ALA A 820 9.43 14.95 -2.67
CA ALA A 820 9.83 15.85 -1.58
C ALA A 820 9.29 17.28 -1.79
N PRO A 821 8.96 18.03 -0.72
CA PRO A 821 8.71 19.47 -0.81
C PRO A 821 9.94 20.21 -1.37
N ILE A 822 9.81 20.75 -2.58
CA ILE A 822 10.94 21.40 -3.31
C ILE A 822 11.25 22.81 -2.81
N ASN A 823 10.31 23.47 -2.12
CA ASN A 823 10.48 24.81 -1.58
C ASN A 823 10.67 24.79 -0.05
N LEU A 824 11.25 25.87 0.49
CA LEU A 824 11.54 25.97 1.91
C LEU A 824 10.29 26.24 2.77
N SER A 825 9.26 26.89 2.22
CA SER A 825 8.02 27.21 2.94
C SER A 825 7.31 25.94 3.39
N ASP A 826 7.03 25.02 2.46
CA ASP A 826 6.29 23.79 2.75
C ASP A 826 7.11 22.87 3.65
N ARG A 827 8.44 22.86 3.49
CA ARG A 827 9.34 22.12 4.36
C ARG A 827 9.32 22.65 5.80
N LEU A 828 9.30 23.98 5.99
CA LEU A 828 9.15 24.59 7.33
C LEU A 828 7.76 24.31 7.93
N HIS A 829 6.68 24.45 7.15
CA HIS A 829 5.32 24.10 7.61
C HIS A 829 5.18 22.62 7.97
N GLN A 830 5.85 21.72 7.25
CA GLN A 830 5.89 20.29 7.56
C GLN A 830 6.60 20.03 8.91
N VAL A 831 7.78 20.62 9.14
CA VAL A 831 8.51 20.49 10.42
C VAL A 831 7.74 21.14 11.57
N LEU A 832 7.06 22.27 11.32
CA LEU A 832 6.20 22.94 12.31
C LEU A 832 5.02 22.03 12.73
N ARG A 833 4.36 21.34 11.79
CA ARG A 833 3.30 20.36 12.10
C ARG A 833 3.82 19.20 12.94
N TRP A 834 5.01 18.66 12.62
CA TRP A 834 5.64 17.60 13.43
C TRP A 834 5.96 18.07 14.85
N ALA A 835 6.54 19.27 14.99
CA ALA A 835 6.85 19.85 16.29
C ALA A 835 5.60 20.12 17.13
N LEU A 836 4.53 20.65 16.51
CA LEU A 836 3.24 20.91 17.14
C LEU A 836 2.60 19.60 17.62
N GLY A 837 2.53 18.57 16.78
CA GLY A 837 1.99 17.26 17.16
C GLY A 837 2.78 16.59 18.30
N SER A 838 4.11 16.67 18.27
CA SER A 838 4.95 16.20 19.39
C SER A 838 4.65 16.94 20.70
N VAL A 839 4.38 18.25 20.66
CA VAL A 839 3.98 19.03 21.85
C VAL A 839 2.57 18.68 22.32
N GLU A 840 1.62 18.43 21.42
CA GLU A 840 0.28 17.91 21.77
C GLU A 840 0.39 16.56 22.48
N ILE A 841 1.18 15.62 21.94
CA ILE A 841 1.42 14.31 22.58
C ILE A 841 2.05 14.48 23.96
N PHE A 842 3.00 15.40 24.14
CA PHE A 842 3.62 15.71 25.45
C PHE A 842 2.61 16.18 26.50
N LEU A 843 1.64 17.01 26.10
CA LEU A 843 0.62 17.56 26.99
C LEU A 843 -0.61 16.65 27.15
N SER A 844 -0.75 15.64 26.29
CA SER A 844 -1.87 14.69 26.28
C SER A 844 -1.85 13.66 27.43
N ARG A 845 -2.97 12.94 27.60
CA ARG A 845 -3.07 11.71 28.41
C ARG A 845 -1.99 10.67 28.05
N HIS A 846 -1.52 10.67 26.81
CA HIS A 846 -0.69 9.63 26.21
C HIS A 846 0.82 9.92 26.20
N CYS A 847 1.29 10.94 26.92
CA CYS A 847 2.72 11.25 27.01
C CYS A 847 3.56 10.06 27.52
N PRO A 848 4.65 9.65 26.81
CA PRO A 848 5.50 8.51 27.18
C PRO A 848 6.17 8.57 28.56
N ILE A 849 6.19 9.73 29.22
CA ILE A 849 6.77 9.96 30.56
C ILE A 849 5.88 9.38 31.67
N TRP A 850 4.55 9.27 31.47
CA TRP A 850 3.61 8.73 32.47
C TRP A 850 2.62 7.69 31.92
N TYR A 851 2.37 7.63 30.61
CA TYR A 851 1.46 6.64 30.02
C TYR A 851 2.09 5.25 29.87
N GLY A 852 1.28 4.20 29.93
CA GLY A 852 1.69 2.83 29.58
C GLY A 852 2.72 2.17 30.51
N TYR A 853 2.86 2.63 31.76
CA TYR A 853 3.67 1.94 32.77
C TYR A 853 2.96 0.65 33.22
N GLY A 854 3.68 -0.48 33.18
CA GLY A 854 3.11 -1.82 33.34
C GLY A 854 2.71 -2.51 32.03
N GLY A 855 2.71 -1.79 30.89
CA GLY A 855 2.56 -2.38 29.55
C GLY A 855 3.84 -3.05 29.03
N GLY A 856 3.78 -3.59 27.82
CA GLY A 856 4.87 -4.34 27.18
C GLY A 856 6.01 -3.50 26.56
N LEU A 857 6.01 -2.18 26.73
CA LEU A 857 7.01 -1.27 26.15
C LEU A 857 8.36 -1.36 26.88
N LYS A 858 9.44 -1.60 26.13
CA LYS A 858 10.81 -1.67 26.65
C LYS A 858 11.33 -0.30 27.12
N LEU A 859 12.23 -0.29 28.12
CA LEU A 859 12.79 0.93 28.69
C LEU A 859 13.53 1.80 27.67
N LEU A 860 14.41 1.22 26.84
CA LEU A 860 15.14 1.96 25.79
C LEU A 860 14.21 2.44 24.67
N GLU A 861 13.12 1.72 24.40
CA GLU A 861 12.10 2.15 23.44
C GLU A 861 11.32 3.35 23.99
N ARG A 862 10.96 3.32 25.27
CA ARG A 862 10.39 4.46 25.99
C ARG A 862 11.32 5.67 25.96
N PHE A 863 12.64 5.49 26.07
CA PHE A 863 13.59 6.61 25.93
C PHE A 863 13.53 7.22 24.51
N SER A 864 13.41 6.40 23.46
CA SER A 864 13.18 6.92 22.11
C SER A 864 11.87 7.68 21.99
N TYR A 865 10.76 7.14 22.51
CA TYR A 865 9.47 7.82 22.48
C TYR A 865 9.45 9.12 23.31
N ILE A 866 10.17 9.17 24.44
CA ILE A 866 10.37 10.42 25.19
C ILE A 866 11.18 11.42 24.34
N ASN A 867 12.26 10.99 23.67
CA ASN A 867 13.05 11.85 22.78
C ASN A 867 12.19 12.41 21.62
N SER A 868 11.41 11.57 20.94
CA SER A 868 10.48 11.94 19.85
C SER A 868 9.37 12.91 20.25
N VAL A 869 9.09 13.04 21.55
CA VAL A 869 8.06 13.94 22.11
C VAL A 869 8.68 15.20 22.74
N VAL A 870 9.90 15.09 23.28
CA VAL A 870 10.61 16.20 23.95
C VAL A 870 11.51 17.01 23.00
N TYR A 871 11.91 16.50 21.83
CA TYR A 871 12.82 17.22 20.92
C TYR A 871 12.43 18.67 20.56
N PRO A 872 11.15 19.07 20.42
CA PRO A 872 10.80 20.46 20.10
C PRO A 872 11.19 21.41 21.22
N TRP A 873 11.13 20.96 22.47
CA TRP A 873 11.45 21.77 23.66
C TRP A 873 12.93 22.13 23.73
N THR A 874 13.82 21.34 23.10
CA THR A 874 15.26 21.65 22.97
C THR A 874 15.52 22.93 22.13
N SER A 875 14.54 23.42 21.36
CA SER A 875 14.66 24.71 20.66
C SER A 875 14.77 25.91 21.61
N ILE A 876 14.14 25.85 22.80
CA ILE A 876 14.14 26.94 23.78
C ILE A 876 15.55 27.17 24.36
N PRO A 877 16.23 26.17 24.98
CA PRO A 877 17.60 26.34 25.42
C PRO A 877 18.58 26.54 24.25
N LEU A 878 18.27 26.09 23.03
CA LEU A 878 19.10 26.39 21.86
C LEU A 878 19.09 27.88 21.49
N ILE A 879 17.92 28.54 21.46
CA ILE A 879 17.82 29.97 21.19
C ILE A 879 18.51 30.78 22.29
N VAL A 880 18.31 30.41 23.55
CA VAL A 880 19.01 31.03 24.70
C VAL A 880 20.54 30.84 24.57
N TYR A 881 21.01 29.61 24.37
CA TYR A 881 22.44 29.32 24.29
C TYR A 881 23.12 29.99 23.09
N CYS A 882 22.45 30.09 21.93
CA CYS A 882 22.96 30.82 20.77
C CYS A 882 23.05 32.34 20.97
N THR A 883 22.29 32.94 21.92
CA THR A 883 22.38 34.37 22.22
C THR A 883 23.37 34.71 23.34
N LEU A 884 23.76 33.74 24.18
CA LEU A 884 24.75 33.93 25.25
C LEU A 884 26.09 34.50 24.75
N PRO A 885 26.72 34.03 23.65
CA PRO A 885 27.98 34.59 23.15
C PRO A 885 27.87 36.07 22.77
N ALA A 886 26.78 36.47 22.12
CA ALA A 886 26.55 37.87 21.75
C ALA A 886 26.39 38.76 22.99
N PHE A 887 25.68 38.29 24.02
CA PHE A 887 25.56 39.01 25.29
C PHE A 887 26.91 39.16 26.00
N CYS A 888 27.75 38.11 26.00
CA CYS A 888 29.10 38.16 26.59
C CYS A 888 29.99 39.18 25.88
N LEU A 889 29.99 39.18 24.53
CA LEU A 889 30.75 40.12 23.72
C LEU A 889 30.31 41.58 23.94
N LEU A 890 29.00 41.83 24.05
CA LEU A 890 28.46 43.18 24.25
C LEU A 890 28.62 43.72 25.69
N THR A 891 28.70 42.85 26.70
CA THR A 891 28.77 43.27 28.11
C THR A 891 30.15 43.08 28.77
N GLY A 892 31.10 42.44 28.09
CA GLY A 892 32.41 42.10 28.66
C GLY A 892 32.35 41.11 29.83
N LYS A 893 31.22 40.41 30.01
CA LYS A 893 30.99 39.43 31.08
C LYS A 893 31.16 38.01 30.54
N PHE A 894 32.05 37.24 31.15
CA PHE A 894 32.37 35.87 30.72
C PHE A 894 31.59 34.81 31.51
N ILE A 895 31.27 33.71 30.82
CA ILE A 895 30.50 32.54 31.32
C ILE A 895 31.42 31.43 31.87
N VAL A 896 32.72 31.52 31.62
CA VAL A 896 33.75 30.57 32.03
C VAL A 896 34.79 31.35 32.87
N PRO A 897 35.28 30.82 33.99
CA PRO A 897 36.39 31.43 34.72
C PRO A 897 37.69 31.35 33.89
N GLU A 898 38.73 32.06 34.32
CA GLU A 898 40.05 31.98 33.67
C GLU A 898 40.59 30.53 33.69
N VAL A 899 41.20 30.14 32.57
CA VAL A 899 41.35 28.73 32.19
C VAL A 899 42.54 28.09 32.90
N THR A 900 42.26 27.16 33.82
CA THR A 900 43.27 26.18 34.28
C THR A 900 43.42 25.06 33.26
N ILE A 901 44.61 24.47 33.19
CA ILE A 901 45.02 23.52 32.13
C ILE A 901 44.00 22.39 31.93
N HIS A 902 43.47 21.78 33.01
CA HIS A 902 42.47 20.72 32.93
C HIS A 902 41.15 21.12 32.26
N VAL A 903 40.77 22.40 32.28
CA VAL A 903 39.59 22.89 31.54
C VAL A 903 39.87 22.90 30.04
N PHE A 904 41.06 23.34 29.64
CA PHE A 904 41.50 23.32 28.24
C PHE A 904 41.61 21.88 27.71
N GLU A 905 42.20 20.97 28.49
CA GLU A 905 42.28 19.53 28.17
C GLU A 905 40.89 18.90 28.03
N THR A 906 39.99 19.13 29.00
CA THR A 906 38.62 18.57 28.97
C THR A 906 37.80 19.12 27.80
N MET A 907 37.95 20.41 27.47
CA MET A 907 37.27 21.01 26.33
C MET A 907 37.83 20.52 25.00
N ASN A 908 39.16 20.46 24.84
CA ASN A 908 39.80 19.92 23.64
C ASN A 908 39.39 18.47 23.39
N PHE A 909 39.42 17.60 24.40
CA PHE A 909 39.01 16.21 24.24
C PHE A 909 37.53 16.09 23.84
N MET A 910 36.64 16.94 24.38
CA MET A 910 35.24 17.02 23.93
C MET A 910 35.05 17.57 22.51
N PHE A 911 36.01 18.33 21.96
CA PHE A 911 36.02 18.75 20.56
C PHE A 911 36.60 17.63 19.66
N GLU A 912 37.72 17.03 20.05
CA GLU A 912 38.35 15.90 19.34
C GLU A 912 37.41 14.69 19.25
N GLU A 913 36.71 14.29 20.30
CA GLU A 913 35.68 13.23 20.23
C GLU A 913 34.48 13.60 19.34
N LYS A 914 34.16 14.89 19.16
CA LYS A 914 33.11 15.32 18.23
C LYS A 914 33.59 15.30 16.79
N CYS A 915 34.87 15.58 16.54
CA CYS A 915 35.47 15.60 15.21
C CYS A 915 35.91 14.21 14.72
N CYS A 916 36.46 13.35 15.60
CA CYS A 916 36.83 11.97 15.29
C CYS A 916 35.61 11.00 15.24
N GLY A 917 34.40 11.52 15.45
CA GLY A 917 33.13 10.79 15.32
C GLY A 917 32.37 11.05 14.03
N LEU A 918 32.99 11.69 13.03
CA LEU A 918 32.45 12.00 11.69
C LEU A 918 32.99 11.05 10.61
#